data_AF-A0A2U3XCB6-F1
#
_entry.id   AF-A0A2U3XCB6-F1
#
_cell.length_a   1.000
_cell.length_b   1.000
_cell.length_c   1.000
_cell.angle_alpha   90.00
_cell.angle_beta   90.00
_cell.angle_gamma   90.00
#
_symmetry.space_group_name_H-M   'P 1'
#
loop_
_entity.id
_entity.type
_entity.pdbx_description
1 polymer ?
#
loop_
_entity_poly.entity_id
_entity_poly.type
_entity_poly.pdbx_seq_one_letter_code
_entity_poly.pdbx_strand_id
1 'polypeptide(L)'
;MPLELVKEVNGVPEVELLSELNKVDFSSLQPGCDYSKKYIQGKLSLISSLTYGGNRTAVLKIALQEQENSNSEINTINVLFFGKLAKDCAKVFYEGDTIAVAGFTVLSASSSTSRDGKHCLFLKAFEDFRSTVYVYVKSVRDFSAESMSLVPATHYIYTPLNQLKGGTIVNVYGVVKFFKPPYLSKGTDYCSVVTIVDQTNVKLTCLLFSGNYEALPIIYKNGDIVRFHRLKIQVYKKETQGITSSGFSSLTFEGTLGAPIIPRTSSKYFNFTAEDHKMVEALRVWASTHISPSSTLVKLCDVQPLQYFDLTCQLLGKAEVDGASFLLKVWDGTRTPFPSWRVLIQDLVLEGDLSHIHRLQNLTVDILVYDNHVQVAKSLKVGSFLRIYSLHTKLQSVNSENQATLLALEFHLHGGTSYGRGIRVLPESNSDVDQLKKVLESADLTANQCFDGICHSEHEDSFRTLSSSGSVSLYEVERCQQLSATILTDHQYLEKTPICAILKQNAPQQYRIRAKLRSYKPRILFQSVKLHCPKCHALQEVPHEGDLDAILQEGASKTPDIKLQNTSLYDSKMWTTTDQGERKVAVHFVKNNGILPLSNDCLILIEGGTLGEIYKLANKFHSVIPVRSGHEDLEVLDLSAPFLIQGKIHHYGYAFKSGNFGN
;
A
#
# COMPACT_ATOMS: atom_id res chain seq x y z
N MET A 1 -30.94 -1.02 19.64
CA MET A 1 -30.05 -1.47 18.55
C MET A 1 -30.96 -1.89 17.39
N PRO A 2 -30.74 -1.46 16.14
CA PRO A 2 -31.70 -1.69 15.06
C PRO A 2 -31.54 -3.05 14.35
N LEU A 3 -30.58 -3.90 14.75
CA LEU A 3 -30.40 -5.28 14.26
C LEU A 3 -30.27 -6.22 15.46
N GLU A 4 -31.11 -7.26 15.50
CA GLU A 4 -31.16 -8.25 16.58
C GLU A 4 -31.07 -9.67 16.01
N LEU A 5 -30.27 -10.51 16.67
CA LEU A 5 -30.10 -11.92 16.32
C LEU A 5 -31.00 -12.76 17.23
N VAL A 6 -31.98 -13.45 16.65
CA VAL A 6 -32.90 -14.31 17.37
C VAL A 6 -32.47 -15.76 17.15
N LYS A 7 -32.10 -16.47 18.21
CA LYS A 7 -31.69 -17.87 18.09
C LYS A 7 -32.92 -18.77 17.94
N GLU A 8 -32.93 -19.63 16.94
CA GLU A 8 -33.98 -20.65 16.73
C GLU A 8 -33.50 -22.01 17.25
N VAL A 9 -34.32 -22.65 18.10
CA VAL A 9 -34.14 -24.03 18.55
C VAL A 9 -35.32 -24.83 18.00
N ASN A 10 -35.07 -25.84 17.16
CA ASN A 10 -36.11 -26.69 16.56
C ASN A 10 -37.21 -25.92 15.80
N GLY A 11 -36.86 -24.81 15.15
CA GLY A 11 -37.81 -23.97 14.39
C GLY A 11 -38.68 -23.05 15.25
N VAL A 12 -38.40 -22.95 16.56
CA VAL A 12 -39.05 -22.03 17.48
C VAL A 12 -38.01 -21.02 17.99
N PRO A 13 -38.27 -19.70 17.95
CA PRO A 13 -37.36 -18.70 18.48
C PRO A 13 -37.23 -18.79 20.01
N GLU A 14 -36.00 -18.68 20.52
CA GLU A 14 -35.62 -18.78 21.95
C GLU A 14 -36.18 -17.61 22.80
N VAL A 15 -36.58 -16.51 22.17
CA VAL A 15 -37.22 -15.35 22.80
C VAL A 15 -38.36 -14.84 21.89
N GLU A 16 -39.57 -14.69 22.44
CA GLU A 16 -40.72 -14.08 21.74
C GLU A 16 -40.61 -12.54 21.68
N LEU A 17 -39.59 -12.03 20.98
CA LEU A 17 -39.32 -10.59 20.81
C LEU A 17 -40.40 -9.84 20.00
N LEU A 18 -41.28 -10.56 19.29
CA LEU A 18 -42.29 -9.99 18.39
C LEU A 18 -43.72 -10.06 18.93
N SER A 19 -43.94 -10.49 20.19
CA SER A 19 -45.28 -10.63 20.78
C SER A 19 -46.08 -9.32 20.88
N GLU A 20 -45.40 -8.17 20.88
CA GLU A 20 -46.01 -6.82 20.88
C GLU A 20 -46.25 -6.23 19.48
N LEU A 21 -45.82 -6.91 18.41
CA LEU A 21 -45.88 -6.41 17.03
C LEU A 21 -46.82 -7.28 16.19
N ASN A 22 -47.60 -6.64 15.31
CA ASN A 22 -48.52 -7.36 14.44
C ASN A 22 -47.83 -7.76 13.13
N LYS A 23 -47.90 -9.05 12.78
CA LYS A 23 -47.43 -9.54 11.47
C LYS A 23 -48.33 -9.04 10.35
N VAL A 24 -47.73 -8.67 9.22
CA VAL A 24 -48.43 -8.19 8.02
C VAL A 24 -47.98 -9.00 6.82
N ASP A 25 -48.93 -9.46 6.03
CA ASP A 25 -48.64 -10.21 4.80
C ASP A 25 -48.28 -9.27 3.65
N PHE A 26 -47.45 -9.73 2.71
CA PHE A 26 -46.91 -8.87 1.64
C PHE A 26 -48.02 -8.30 0.74
N SER A 27 -49.11 -9.05 0.54
CA SER A 27 -50.28 -8.66 -0.25
C SER A 27 -51.11 -7.52 0.36
N SER A 28 -50.95 -7.26 1.66
CA SER A 28 -51.69 -6.23 2.41
C SER A 28 -50.95 -4.90 2.54
N LEU A 29 -49.76 -4.77 1.93
CA LEU A 29 -48.94 -3.58 1.99
C LEU A 29 -49.42 -2.49 1.02
N GLN A 30 -49.71 -1.30 1.54
CA GLN A 30 -50.20 -0.14 0.79
C GLN A 30 -49.35 1.09 1.14
N PRO A 31 -48.94 1.91 0.15
CA PRO A 31 -48.26 3.18 0.42
C PRO A 31 -49.13 4.13 1.26
N GLY A 32 -48.53 4.83 2.22
CA GLY A 32 -49.21 5.83 3.05
C GLY A 32 -49.89 5.30 4.33
N CYS A 33 -49.84 4.00 4.60
CA CYS A 33 -50.29 3.42 5.87
C CYS A 33 -49.19 3.46 6.94
N ASP A 34 -49.60 3.53 8.22
CA ASP A 34 -48.67 3.43 9.36
C ASP A 34 -48.34 1.96 9.70
N TYR A 35 -47.05 1.65 9.68
CA TYR A 35 -46.48 0.32 9.99
C TYR A 35 -45.51 0.35 11.18
N SER A 36 -45.54 1.41 12.00
CA SER A 36 -44.64 1.59 13.16
C SER A 36 -44.71 0.47 14.21
N LYS A 37 -45.87 -0.17 14.40
CA LYS A 37 -46.07 -1.33 15.31
C LYS A 37 -46.29 -2.66 14.58
N LYS A 38 -45.81 -2.76 13.34
CA LYS A 38 -46.03 -3.90 12.46
C LYS A 38 -44.69 -4.45 11.99
N TYR A 39 -44.66 -5.74 11.69
CA TYR A 39 -43.51 -6.40 11.08
C TYR A 39 -43.92 -7.25 9.87
N ILE A 40 -43.00 -7.40 8.94
CA ILE A 40 -43.07 -8.42 7.88
C ILE A 40 -42.04 -9.49 8.14
N GLN A 41 -42.27 -10.70 7.65
CA GLN A 41 -41.32 -11.80 7.77
C GLN A 41 -41.26 -12.59 6.47
N GLY A 42 -40.05 -12.92 6.02
CA GLY A 42 -39.85 -13.76 4.86
C GLY A 42 -38.45 -14.37 4.81
N LYS A 43 -38.26 -15.32 3.92
CA LYS A 43 -36.94 -15.88 3.60
C LYS A 43 -36.17 -14.95 2.67
N LEU A 44 -34.91 -14.72 2.97
CA LEU A 44 -34.03 -13.95 2.11
C LEU A 44 -33.76 -14.71 0.80
N SER A 45 -34.24 -14.15 -0.31
CA SER A 45 -34.09 -14.74 -1.65
C SER A 45 -33.01 -14.06 -2.49
N LEU A 46 -32.71 -12.78 -2.23
CA LEU A 46 -31.68 -12.04 -2.94
C LEU A 46 -31.08 -10.95 -2.04
N ILE A 47 -29.77 -10.77 -2.13
CA ILE A 47 -29.04 -9.69 -1.47
C ILE A 47 -28.10 -9.02 -2.47
N SER A 48 -28.16 -7.69 -2.59
CA SER A 48 -27.26 -6.92 -3.44
C SER A 48 -25.93 -6.66 -2.74
N SER A 49 -24.88 -6.35 -3.50
CA SER A 49 -23.69 -5.72 -2.92
C SER A 49 -24.04 -4.37 -2.28
N LEU A 50 -23.30 -3.99 -1.24
CA LEU A 50 -23.45 -2.70 -0.59
C LEU A 50 -23.06 -1.59 -1.57
N THR A 51 -23.97 -0.66 -1.83
CA THR A 51 -23.74 0.49 -2.71
C THR A 51 -23.65 1.78 -1.89
N TYR A 52 -22.99 2.80 -2.42
CA TYR A 52 -22.85 4.10 -1.76
C TYR A 52 -23.53 5.17 -2.61
N GLY A 53 -24.55 5.84 -2.06
CA GLY A 53 -25.21 6.96 -2.73
C GLY A 53 -24.33 8.22 -2.80
N GLY A 54 -24.78 9.24 -3.54
CA GLY A 54 -24.02 10.50 -3.77
C GLY A 54 -23.51 11.20 -2.50
N ASN A 55 -24.13 10.94 -1.35
CA ASN A 55 -23.75 11.52 -0.05
C ASN A 55 -22.87 10.56 0.80
N ARG A 56 -22.28 9.51 0.20
CA ARG A 56 -21.57 8.39 0.85
C ARG A 56 -22.43 7.55 1.82
N THR A 57 -23.75 7.69 1.77
CA THR A 57 -24.68 6.86 2.54
C THR A 57 -24.72 5.45 1.97
N ALA A 58 -24.45 4.45 2.81
CA ALA A 58 -24.51 3.05 2.39
C ALA A 58 -25.96 2.60 2.16
N VAL A 59 -26.19 1.82 1.11
CA VAL A 59 -27.49 1.30 0.70
C VAL A 59 -27.38 -0.18 0.40
N LEU A 60 -28.25 -0.98 1.02
CA LEU A 60 -28.36 -2.43 0.80
C LEU A 60 -29.77 -2.76 0.30
N LYS A 61 -29.87 -3.44 -0.85
CA LYS A 61 -31.13 -3.95 -1.39
C LYS A 61 -31.23 -5.45 -1.13
N ILE A 62 -32.37 -5.90 -0.62
CA ILE A 62 -32.70 -7.32 -0.47
C ILE A 62 -34.06 -7.62 -1.10
N ALA A 63 -34.31 -8.90 -1.38
CA ALA A 63 -35.64 -9.42 -1.68
C ALA A 63 -36.02 -10.51 -0.67
N LEU A 64 -37.18 -10.34 -0.04
CA LEU A 64 -37.77 -11.33 0.87
C LEU A 64 -38.88 -12.09 0.16
N GLN A 65 -38.95 -13.40 0.40
CA GLN A 65 -40.01 -14.29 -0.07
C GLN A 65 -40.89 -14.74 1.10
N GLU A 66 -42.21 -14.64 0.96
CA GLU A 66 -43.15 -15.03 2.02
C GLU A 66 -43.19 -16.56 2.18
N GLN A 67 -43.21 -17.04 3.43
CA GLN A 67 -43.19 -18.47 3.75
C GLN A 67 -44.61 -19.04 3.60
N GLU A 68 -44.79 -19.96 2.65
CA GLU A 68 -46.01 -20.67 2.22
C GLU A 68 -47.28 -20.45 3.07
N ASN A 69 -48.18 -19.59 2.58
CA ASN A 69 -49.64 -19.75 2.60
C ASN A 69 -50.34 -18.52 1.95
N SER A 70 -50.22 -18.34 0.63
CA SER A 70 -51.27 -17.68 -0.17
C SER A 70 -50.97 -17.72 -1.68
N ASN A 71 -51.99 -18.06 -2.47
CA ASN A 71 -52.01 -17.94 -3.93
C ASN A 71 -52.11 -16.46 -4.35
N SER A 72 -51.09 -15.65 -4.09
CA SER A 72 -51.07 -14.25 -4.53
C SER A 72 -49.92 -13.97 -5.50
N GLU A 73 -50.13 -13.07 -6.46
CA GLU A 73 -49.17 -12.74 -7.52
C GLU A 73 -47.89 -12.03 -7.00
N ILE A 74 -47.81 -11.74 -5.69
CA ILE A 74 -46.71 -11.00 -5.04
C ILE A 74 -46.07 -11.86 -3.93
N ASN A 75 -45.33 -12.90 -4.33
CA ASN A 75 -44.62 -13.76 -3.37
C ASN A 75 -43.29 -13.18 -2.89
N THR A 76 -42.85 -12.05 -3.45
CA THR A 76 -41.55 -11.45 -3.15
C THR A 76 -41.64 -9.93 -3.03
N ILE A 77 -40.96 -9.36 -2.03
CA ILE A 77 -40.89 -7.91 -1.83
C ILE A 77 -39.45 -7.41 -1.71
N ASN A 78 -39.16 -6.26 -2.30
CA ASN A 78 -37.86 -5.61 -2.20
C ASN A 78 -37.78 -4.70 -0.98
N VAL A 79 -36.74 -4.85 -0.16
CA VAL A 79 -36.45 -4.02 1.01
C VAL A 79 -35.13 -3.29 0.80
N LEU A 80 -35.11 -1.99 1.11
CA LEU A 80 -33.94 -1.11 1.03
C LEU A 80 -33.56 -0.64 2.43
N PHE A 81 -32.36 -1.00 2.87
CA PHE A 81 -31.74 -0.50 4.08
C PHE A 81 -30.77 0.63 3.79
N PHE A 82 -30.68 1.60 4.70
CA PHE A 82 -29.80 2.76 4.57
C PHE A 82 -28.85 2.91 5.77
N GLY A 83 -27.72 3.58 5.53
CA GLY A 83 -26.82 4.04 6.58
C GLY A 83 -26.09 2.90 7.31
N LYS A 84 -26.04 3.00 8.64
CA LYS A 84 -25.37 2.01 9.50
C LYS A 84 -26.10 0.68 9.48
N LEU A 85 -27.44 0.70 9.51
CA LEU A 85 -28.28 -0.50 9.41
C LEU A 85 -27.96 -1.33 8.15
N ALA A 86 -27.75 -0.68 7.01
CA ALA A 86 -27.33 -1.35 5.77
C ALA A 86 -25.98 -2.06 5.90
N LYS A 87 -24.99 -1.43 6.56
CA LYS A 87 -23.67 -2.01 6.78
C LYS A 87 -23.71 -3.19 7.75
N ASP A 88 -24.54 -3.10 8.77
CA ASP A 88 -24.66 -4.16 9.78
C ASP A 88 -25.45 -5.36 9.24
N CYS A 89 -26.54 -5.13 8.52
CA CYS A 89 -27.29 -6.18 7.81
C CYS A 89 -26.42 -6.91 6.77
N ALA A 90 -25.61 -6.17 5.99
CA ALA A 90 -24.75 -6.76 4.97
C ALA A 90 -23.68 -7.74 5.52
N LYS A 91 -23.33 -7.62 6.81
CA LYS A 91 -22.39 -8.56 7.47
C LYS A 91 -23.08 -9.83 7.95
N VAL A 92 -24.39 -9.74 8.23
CA VAL A 92 -25.14 -10.76 8.96
C VAL A 92 -26.05 -11.59 8.06
N PHE A 93 -26.57 -11.02 6.98
CA PHE A 93 -27.53 -11.71 6.11
C PHE A 93 -26.87 -12.78 5.23
N TYR A 94 -27.51 -13.95 5.18
CA TYR A 94 -27.21 -15.05 4.27
C TYR A 94 -28.46 -15.44 3.50
N GLU A 95 -28.27 -15.85 2.24
CA GLU A 95 -29.37 -16.35 1.41
C GLU A 95 -30.03 -17.56 2.09
N GLY A 96 -31.37 -17.55 2.16
CA GLY A 96 -32.16 -18.55 2.88
C GLY A 96 -32.48 -18.22 4.34
N ASP A 97 -31.89 -17.17 4.93
CA ASP A 97 -32.20 -16.73 6.29
C ASP A 97 -33.66 -16.27 6.41
N THR A 98 -34.31 -16.57 7.54
CA THR A 98 -35.60 -15.96 7.88
C THR A 98 -35.35 -14.60 8.50
N ILE A 99 -35.89 -13.55 7.88
CA ILE A 99 -35.71 -12.17 8.31
C ILE A 99 -37.07 -11.57 8.62
N ALA A 100 -37.18 -10.93 9.78
CA ALA A 100 -38.30 -10.05 10.09
C ALA A 100 -37.85 -8.59 10.13
N VAL A 101 -38.66 -7.70 9.54
CA VAL A 101 -38.40 -6.26 9.51
C VAL A 101 -39.58 -5.55 10.16
N ALA A 102 -39.31 -4.81 11.24
CA ALA A 102 -40.28 -4.01 11.99
C ALA A 102 -40.02 -2.51 11.81
N GLY A 103 -41.08 -1.70 11.83
CA GLY A 103 -40.98 -0.24 11.76
C GLY A 103 -40.46 0.25 10.40
N PHE A 104 -41.18 -0.04 9.32
CA PHE A 104 -40.79 0.28 7.94
C PHE A 104 -41.78 1.24 7.28
N THR A 105 -41.39 1.82 6.13
CA THR A 105 -42.29 2.60 5.28
C THR A 105 -42.41 1.97 3.90
N VAL A 106 -43.63 1.86 3.38
CA VAL A 106 -43.92 1.35 2.04
C VAL A 106 -43.93 2.52 1.04
N LEU A 107 -43.17 2.40 -0.05
CA LEU A 107 -43.15 3.35 -1.15
C LEU A 107 -43.55 2.69 -2.46
N SER A 108 -44.28 3.43 -3.30
CA SER A 108 -44.52 3.05 -4.69
C SER A 108 -43.32 3.44 -5.56
N ALA A 109 -43.01 2.62 -6.57
CA ALA A 109 -41.97 2.93 -7.55
C ALA A 109 -42.38 4.16 -8.39
N SER A 110 -41.51 5.17 -8.50
CA SER A 110 -41.69 6.22 -9.50
C SER A 110 -41.40 5.65 -10.90
N SER A 111 -42.20 6.07 -11.88
CA SER A 111 -42.34 5.54 -13.25
C SER A 111 -41.09 5.58 -14.16
N SER A 112 -39.88 5.66 -13.61
CA SER A 112 -38.62 5.80 -14.38
C SER A 112 -37.58 4.70 -14.17
N THR A 113 -37.83 3.67 -13.35
CA THR A 113 -36.80 2.65 -13.03
C THR A 113 -37.19 1.17 -13.17
N SER A 114 -38.36 0.82 -13.73
CA SER A 114 -38.65 -0.59 -14.07
C SER A 114 -38.48 -0.86 -15.57
N ARG A 115 -37.43 -1.61 -15.94
CA ARG A 115 -37.41 -2.37 -17.20
C ARG A 115 -38.03 -3.76 -17.07
N ASP A 116 -38.29 -4.20 -15.84
CA ASP A 116 -38.94 -5.47 -15.54
C ASP A 116 -40.28 -5.17 -14.86
N GLY A 117 -41.38 -5.46 -15.55
CA GLY A 117 -42.76 -5.22 -15.10
C GLY A 117 -43.23 -6.11 -13.94
N LYS A 118 -42.36 -6.41 -12.98
CA LYS A 118 -42.71 -7.07 -11.71
C LYS A 118 -42.01 -6.28 -10.59
N HIS A 119 -42.70 -6.07 -9.47
CA HIS A 119 -42.29 -5.32 -8.27
C HIS A 119 -42.70 -3.83 -8.24
N CYS A 120 -43.96 -3.57 -7.89
CA CYS A 120 -44.51 -2.21 -7.74
C CYS A 120 -44.31 -1.58 -6.34
N LEU A 121 -43.70 -2.28 -5.37
CA LEU A 121 -43.56 -1.81 -3.98
C LEU A 121 -42.14 -2.01 -3.45
N PHE A 122 -41.60 -0.96 -2.80
CA PHE A 122 -40.33 -0.98 -2.08
C PHE A 122 -40.55 -0.63 -0.62
N LEU A 123 -39.95 -1.40 0.27
CA LEU A 123 -39.90 -1.08 1.70
C LEU A 123 -38.61 -0.32 1.99
N LYS A 124 -38.71 0.80 2.72
CA LYS A 124 -37.54 1.49 3.26
C LYS A 124 -37.46 1.27 4.77
N ALA A 125 -36.29 0.87 5.23
CA ALA A 125 -35.94 0.75 6.63
C ALA A 125 -34.68 1.58 6.91
N PHE A 126 -34.73 2.45 7.92
CA PHE A 126 -33.60 3.28 8.32
C PHE A 126 -33.63 3.61 9.81
N GLU A 127 -32.46 3.99 10.35
CA GLU A 127 -32.23 4.12 11.79
C GLU A 127 -33.09 5.21 12.46
N ASP A 128 -33.27 6.39 11.85
CA ASP A 128 -34.12 7.46 12.40
C ASP A 128 -35.65 7.19 12.32
N PHE A 129 -36.09 6.10 11.66
CA PHE A 129 -37.47 5.59 11.78
C PHE A 129 -37.65 4.51 12.86
N ARG A 130 -36.62 4.24 13.68
CA ARG A 130 -36.61 3.14 14.67
C ARG A 130 -36.91 1.78 14.03
N SER A 131 -36.51 1.57 12.79
CA SER A 131 -36.63 0.27 12.14
C SER A 131 -35.76 -0.76 12.88
N THR A 132 -36.33 -1.92 13.20
CA THR A 132 -35.61 -3.03 13.82
C THR A 132 -35.66 -4.25 12.89
N VAL A 133 -34.51 -4.86 12.66
CA VAL A 133 -34.35 -6.05 11.82
C VAL A 133 -34.01 -7.22 12.72
N TYR A 134 -34.79 -8.29 12.62
CA TYR A 134 -34.57 -9.54 13.34
C TYR A 134 -34.09 -10.61 12.36
N VAL A 135 -32.97 -11.25 12.69
CA VAL A 135 -32.43 -12.37 11.91
C VAL A 135 -32.52 -13.63 12.73
N TYR A 136 -33.26 -14.62 12.23
CA TYR A 136 -33.44 -15.90 12.91
C TYR A 136 -32.27 -16.83 12.59
N VAL A 137 -31.44 -17.10 13.60
CA VAL A 137 -30.21 -17.89 13.50
C VAL A 137 -30.45 -19.28 14.07
N LYS A 138 -30.36 -20.33 13.25
CA LYS A 138 -30.49 -21.72 13.74
C LYS A 138 -29.36 -22.09 14.71
N SER A 139 -29.74 -22.55 15.89
CA SER A 139 -28.85 -23.00 16.96
C SER A 139 -28.08 -24.28 16.59
N VAL A 140 -26.79 -24.28 16.93
CA VAL A 140 -25.82 -25.40 17.00
C VAL A 140 -25.08 -25.79 15.70
N ARG A 141 -23.86 -25.24 15.58
CA ARG A 141 -22.71 -25.96 15.02
C ARG A 141 -22.07 -26.77 16.15
N ASP A 142 -22.48 -28.02 16.30
CA ASP A 142 -21.69 -29.05 16.96
C ASP A 142 -21.38 -30.09 15.89
N PHE A 143 -20.10 -30.44 15.80
CA PHE A 143 -19.62 -31.53 14.96
C PHE A 143 -20.15 -32.84 15.52
N SER A 144 -21.22 -33.37 14.94
CA SER A 144 -21.49 -34.80 14.94
C SER A 144 -21.78 -35.26 13.52
N ALA A 145 -21.17 -36.38 13.17
CA ALA A 145 -21.41 -37.09 11.92
C ALA A 145 -22.88 -37.55 11.87
N GLU A 146 -23.39 -37.64 10.64
CA GLU A 146 -24.70 -38.15 10.23
C GLU A 146 -25.89 -37.18 10.30
N SER A 147 -26.10 -36.47 9.18
CA SER A 147 -27.43 -36.43 8.57
C SER A 147 -27.30 -36.21 7.07
N MET A 148 -27.74 -37.19 6.29
CA MET A 148 -27.73 -37.18 4.83
C MET A 148 -28.62 -36.08 4.28
N SER A 149 -28.01 -35.12 3.57
CA SER A 149 -28.69 -34.23 2.63
C SER A 149 -28.20 -34.57 1.23
N LEU A 150 -29.12 -34.97 0.36
CA LEU A 150 -28.89 -35.32 -1.05
C LEU A 150 -28.43 -34.08 -1.84
N VAL A 151 -27.15 -33.75 -1.72
CA VAL A 151 -26.44 -32.83 -2.63
C VAL A 151 -25.44 -33.68 -3.42
N PRO A 152 -25.35 -33.56 -4.76
CA PRO A 152 -24.43 -34.36 -5.55
C PRO A 152 -22.99 -34.20 -5.01
N ALA A 153 -22.35 -35.31 -4.62
CA ALA A 153 -20.98 -35.31 -4.14
C ALA A 153 -20.08 -34.66 -5.21
N THR A 154 -19.59 -33.46 -4.92
CA THR A 154 -18.77 -32.69 -5.87
C THR A 154 -17.35 -33.26 -5.82
N HIS A 155 -17.06 -34.23 -6.69
CA HIS A 155 -15.77 -34.91 -6.74
C HIS A 155 -14.75 -34.11 -7.59
N TYR A 156 -13.78 -33.47 -6.94
CA TYR A 156 -12.69 -32.76 -7.62
C TYR A 156 -11.59 -33.71 -8.08
N ILE A 157 -11.21 -33.59 -9.36
CA ILE A 157 -10.08 -34.34 -9.93
C ILE A 157 -8.84 -33.45 -9.92
N TYR A 158 -7.74 -33.94 -9.35
CA TYR A 158 -6.44 -33.27 -9.30
C TYR A 158 -5.49 -33.88 -10.33
N THR A 159 -4.97 -33.05 -11.24
CA THR A 159 -4.08 -33.50 -12.33
C THR A 159 -2.62 -33.40 -11.87
N PRO A 160 -1.80 -34.48 -12.00
CA PRO A 160 -0.36 -34.41 -11.76
C PRO A 160 0.33 -33.40 -12.69
N LEU A 161 1.39 -32.74 -12.22
CA LEU A 161 2.01 -31.64 -12.96
C LEU A 161 2.65 -32.07 -14.28
N ASN A 162 3.09 -33.33 -14.40
CA ASN A 162 3.62 -33.89 -15.66
C ASN A 162 2.54 -34.21 -16.71
N GLN A 163 1.25 -34.21 -16.35
CA GLN A 163 0.12 -34.55 -17.23
C GLN A 163 -0.64 -33.32 -17.74
N LEU A 164 -0.13 -32.12 -17.48
CA LEU A 164 -0.77 -30.87 -17.87
C LEU A 164 -0.73 -30.66 -19.39
N LYS A 165 -1.87 -30.22 -19.94
CA LYS A 165 -2.05 -29.95 -21.38
C LYS A 165 -2.47 -28.50 -21.59
N GLY A 166 -1.92 -27.85 -22.61
CA GLY A 166 -2.31 -26.48 -22.97
C GLY A 166 -3.80 -26.40 -23.35
N GLY A 167 -4.46 -25.30 -22.98
CA GLY A 167 -5.85 -25.04 -23.30
C GLY A 167 -6.86 -25.68 -22.34
N THR A 168 -6.41 -26.36 -21.28
CA THR A 168 -7.30 -26.97 -20.27
C THR A 168 -7.44 -26.12 -19.02
N ILE A 169 -8.51 -26.36 -18.25
CA ILE A 169 -8.69 -25.83 -16.90
C ILE A 169 -8.65 -27.03 -15.95
N VAL A 170 -7.75 -26.99 -14.98
CA VAL A 170 -7.45 -28.12 -14.10
C VAL A 170 -7.45 -27.70 -12.63
N ASN A 171 -7.47 -28.70 -11.75
CA ASN A 171 -7.15 -28.53 -10.34
C ASN A 171 -5.82 -29.22 -10.06
N VAL A 172 -4.97 -28.60 -9.25
CA VAL A 172 -3.63 -29.12 -8.96
C VAL A 172 -3.29 -28.95 -7.49
N TYR A 173 -2.42 -29.83 -7.02
CA TYR A 173 -1.73 -29.72 -5.74
C TYR A 173 -0.24 -29.59 -6.02
N GLY A 174 0.49 -28.87 -5.18
CA GLY A 174 1.93 -28.77 -5.30
C GLY A 174 2.59 -28.02 -4.15
N VAL A 175 3.88 -28.25 -3.99
CA VAL A 175 4.73 -27.56 -3.02
C VAL A 175 5.32 -26.32 -3.67
N VAL A 176 5.27 -25.19 -2.98
CA VAL A 176 5.80 -23.92 -3.44
C VAL A 176 7.33 -23.96 -3.42
N LYS A 177 7.94 -23.94 -4.59
CA LYS A 177 9.40 -23.86 -4.75
C LYS A 177 9.92 -22.43 -4.80
N PHE A 178 9.11 -21.53 -5.35
CA PHE A 178 9.41 -20.12 -5.46
C PHE A 178 8.09 -19.35 -5.54
N PHE A 179 8.02 -18.16 -4.94
CA PHE A 179 6.90 -17.26 -5.17
C PHE A 179 7.32 -15.80 -5.13
N LYS A 180 6.49 -14.96 -5.75
CA LYS A 180 6.45 -13.52 -5.53
C LYS A 180 5.16 -13.23 -4.74
N PRO A 181 5.24 -12.61 -3.56
CA PRO A 181 4.03 -12.21 -2.83
C PRO A 181 3.19 -11.27 -3.70
N PRO A 182 1.88 -11.15 -3.46
CA PRO A 182 1.03 -10.30 -4.28
C PRO A 182 1.56 -8.86 -4.36
N TYR A 183 1.69 -8.35 -5.58
CA TYR A 183 2.13 -6.98 -5.86
C TYR A 183 1.22 -6.35 -6.92
N LEU A 184 0.99 -5.04 -6.83
CA LEU A 184 0.22 -4.34 -7.85
C LEU A 184 1.00 -4.36 -9.17
N SER A 185 0.40 -4.93 -10.22
CA SER A 185 1.03 -4.99 -11.53
C SER A 185 0.99 -3.63 -12.23
N LYS A 186 1.56 -3.53 -13.44
CA LYS A 186 1.37 -2.34 -14.29
C LYS A 186 -0.05 -2.24 -14.87
N GLY A 187 -0.84 -3.31 -14.78
CA GLY A 187 -2.23 -3.34 -15.18
C GLY A 187 -3.16 -2.96 -14.03
N THR A 188 -4.42 -3.40 -14.11
CA THR A 188 -5.45 -3.14 -13.09
C THR A 188 -5.31 -4.03 -11.86
N ASP A 189 -4.73 -5.22 -12.04
CA ASP A 189 -4.83 -6.29 -11.05
C ASP A 189 -3.54 -6.44 -10.24
N TYR A 190 -3.68 -7.02 -9.05
CA TYR A 190 -2.55 -7.60 -8.33
C TYR A 190 -2.07 -8.87 -9.06
N CYS A 191 -0.77 -9.09 -9.00
CA CYS A 191 -0.11 -10.25 -9.56
C CYS A 191 0.64 -11.01 -8.45
N SER A 192 0.51 -12.32 -8.42
CA SER A 192 1.41 -13.22 -7.68
C SER A 192 1.95 -14.27 -8.65
N VAL A 193 3.26 -14.51 -8.59
CA VAL A 193 3.91 -15.54 -9.39
C VAL A 193 4.25 -16.68 -8.46
N VAL A 194 3.79 -17.89 -8.73
CA VAL A 194 4.03 -19.06 -7.87
C VAL A 194 4.56 -20.18 -8.72
N THR A 195 5.72 -20.75 -8.37
CA THR A 195 6.23 -21.96 -9.00
C THR A 195 6.05 -23.12 -8.05
N ILE A 196 5.30 -24.13 -8.50
CA ILE A 196 4.98 -25.32 -7.73
C ILE A 196 5.66 -26.55 -8.33
N VAL A 197 5.88 -27.56 -7.48
CA VAL A 197 6.40 -28.88 -7.83
C VAL A 197 5.65 -29.95 -7.05
N ASP A 198 5.46 -31.13 -7.63
CA ASP A 198 4.77 -32.27 -6.99
C ASP A 198 5.66 -33.53 -7.04
N GLN A 199 5.10 -34.69 -6.70
CA GLN A 199 5.81 -35.98 -6.71
C GLN A 199 6.39 -36.36 -8.08
N THR A 200 5.91 -35.77 -9.17
CA THR A 200 6.42 -36.00 -10.53
C THR A 200 7.68 -35.20 -10.83
N ASN A 201 8.08 -34.31 -9.91
CA ASN A 201 9.24 -33.42 -9.98
C ASN A 201 9.20 -32.42 -11.17
N VAL A 202 8.05 -32.29 -11.83
CA VAL A 202 7.81 -31.27 -12.85
C VAL A 202 7.49 -29.94 -12.19
N LYS A 203 8.07 -28.86 -12.72
CA LYS A 203 7.83 -27.50 -12.23
C LYS A 203 6.74 -26.85 -13.07
N LEU A 204 5.77 -26.23 -12.42
CA LEU A 204 4.78 -25.38 -13.08
C LEU A 204 4.88 -23.96 -12.52
N THR A 205 5.16 -22.99 -13.38
CA THR A 205 5.07 -21.57 -13.03
C THR A 205 3.66 -21.05 -13.32
N CYS A 206 3.04 -20.50 -12.30
CA CYS A 206 1.69 -19.95 -12.30
C CYS A 206 1.75 -18.41 -12.20
N LEU A 207 1.09 -17.73 -13.14
CA LEU A 207 0.88 -16.29 -13.15
C LEU A 207 -0.53 -15.99 -12.68
N LEU A 208 -0.68 -15.53 -11.44
CA LEU A 208 -1.99 -15.39 -10.80
C LEU A 208 -2.37 -13.92 -10.71
N PHE A 209 -3.51 -13.56 -11.31
CA PHE A 209 -4.03 -12.20 -11.35
C PHE A 209 -5.38 -12.10 -10.66
N SER A 210 -5.58 -11.03 -9.90
CA SER A 210 -6.83 -10.69 -9.24
C SER A 210 -6.89 -9.20 -8.90
N GLY A 211 -8.05 -8.57 -9.09
CA GLY A 211 -8.29 -7.20 -8.60
C GLY A 211 -8.31 -7.10 -7.06
N ASN A 212 -8.54 -8.22 -6.36
CA ASN A 212 -8.49 -8.28 -4.90
C ASN A 212 -7.20 -8.99 -4.44
N TYR A 213 -6.40 -8.30 -3.62
CA TYR A 213 -5.16 -8.80 -3.02
C TYR A 213 -5.38 -10.13 -2.27
N GLU A 214 -6.44 -10.23 -1.48
CA GLU A 214 -6.71 -11.39 -0.62
C GLU A 214 -7.14 -12.64 -1.41
N ALA A 215 -7.63 -12.47 -2.64
CA ALA A 215 -8.03 -13.60 -3.48
C ALA A 215 -6.82 -14.37 -4.08
N LEU A 216 -5.62 -13.81 -3.99
CA LEU A 216 -4.38 -14.48 -4.39
C LEU A 216 -3.89 -15.43 -3.27
N PRO A 217 -3.07 -16.45 -3.59
CA PRO A 217 -2.67 -17.46 -2.62
C PRO A 217 -2.00 -16.89 -1.36
N ILE A 218 -2.39 -17.44 -0.20
CA ILE A 218 -1.89 -17.05 1.13
C ILE A 218 -0.63 -17.85 1.49
N ILE A 219 0.41 -17.61 0.70
CA ILE A 219 1.75 -18.17 0.84
C ILE A 219 2.62 -17.25 1.70
N TYR A 220 3.30 -17.84 2.68
CA TYR A 220 4.20 -17.15 3.61
C TYR A 220 5.66 -17.56 3.48
N LYS A 221 5.95 -18.75 2.95
CA LYS A 221 7.34 -19.23 2.77
C LYS A 221 7.41 -20.28 1.66
N ASN A 222 8.60 -20.40 1.06
CA ASN A 222 8.90 -21.55 0.21
C ASN A 222 8.75 -22.83 1.04
N GLY A 223 8.26 -23.90 0.42
CA GLY A 223 7.89 -25.13 1.10
C GLY A 223 6.42 -25.19 1.52
N ASP A 224 5.67 -24.08 1.56
CA ASP A 224 4.21 -24.12 1.72
C ASP A 224 3.57 -25.01 0.63
N ILE A 225 2.48 -25.69 0.96
CA ILE A 225 1.72 -26.50 0.01
C ILE A 225 0.52 -25.69 -0.46
N VAL A 226 0.25 -25.72 -1.77
CA VAL A 226 -0.92 -25.07 -2.35
C VAL A 226 -1.80 -26.07 -3.07
N ARG A 227 -3.10 -25.80 -2.98
CA ARG A 227 -4.13 -26.39 -3.83
C ARG A 227 -4.72 -25.29 -4.69
N PHE A 228 -4.67 -25.46 -6.01
CA PHE A 228 -5.31 -24.56 -6.95
C PHE A 228 -6.50 -25.24 -7.60
N HIS A 229 -7.65 -24.58 -7.58
CA HIS A 229 -8.83 -24.96 -8.35
C HIS A 229 -9.02 -23.99 -9.51
N ARG A 230 -9.49 -24.53 -10.63
CA ARG A 230 -9.79 -23.75 -11.85
C ARG A 230 -8.55 -22.99 -12.36
N LEU A 231 -7.40 -23.65 -12.38
CA LEU A 231 -6.17 -23.12 -12.97
C LEU A 231 -6.19 -23.39 -14.48
N LYS A 232 -6.10 -22.33 -15.30
CA LYS A 232 -5.98 -22.49 -16.75
C LYS A 232 -4.53 -22.79 -17.12
N ILE A 233 -4.31 -23.79 -17.95
CA ILE A 233 -2.99 -24.14 -18.48
C ILE A 233 -2.87 -23.58 -19.89
N GLN A 234 -1.77 -22.89 -20.16
CA GLN A 234 -1.46 -22.36 -21.49
C GLN A 234 0.02 -22.52 -21.82
N VAL A 235 0.34 -22.49 -23.10
CA VAL A 235 1.73 -22.54 -23.58
C VAL A 235 2.13 -21.14 -24.02
N TYR A 236 3.19 -20.60 -23.43
CA TYR A 236 3.76 -19.31 -23.79
C TYR A 236 5.24 -19.47 -24.11
N LYS A 237 5.68 -19.04 -25.30
CA LYS A 237 7.06 -19.21 -25.77
C LYS A 237 7.59 -20.65 -25.64
N LYS A 238 6.75 -21.65 -25.96
CA LYS A 238 7.01 -23.10 -25.83
C LYS A 238 7.10 -23.64 -24.40
N GLU A 239 6.85 -22.82 -23.39
CA GLU A 239 6.81 -23.24 -21.98
C GLU A 239 5.37 -23.35 -21.48
N THR A 240 5.06 -24.42 -20.75
CA THR A 240 3.76 -24.62 -20.11
C THR A 240 3.68 -23.78 -18.83
N GLN A 241 2.64 -22.95 -18.73
CA GLN A 241 2.40 -22.09 -17.56
C GLN A 241 0.94 -22.15 -17.10
N GLY A 242 0.74 -21.98 -15.81
CA GLY A 242 -0.57 -21.78 -15.20
C GLY A 242 -0.97 -20.30 -15.22
N ILE A 243 -2.24 -20.01 -15.41
CA ILE A 243 -2.80 -18.65 -15.26
C ILE A 243 -4.16 -18.73 -14.56
N THR A 244 -4.55 -17.66 -13.86
CA THR A 244 -5.89 -17.55 -13.27
C THR A 244 -6.98 -17.70 -14.33
N SER A 245 -8.06 -18.39 -13.97
CA SER A 245 -9.29 -18.51 -14.74
C SER A 245 -10.47 -17.95 -13.94
N SER A 246 -11.62 -17.80 -14.58
CA SER A 246 -12.86 -17.42 -13.90
C SER A 246 -13.18 -18.38 -12.75
N GLY A 247 -13.34 -17.81 -11.56
CA GLY A 247 -13.58 -18.56 -10.33
C GLY A 247 -12.33 -19.18 -9.71
N PHE A 248 -11.10 -18.88 -10.15
CA PHE A 248 -9.89 -19.38 -9.50
C PHE A 248 -9.96 -19.27 -7.98
N SER A 249 -9.58 -20.35 -7.28
CA SER A 249 -9.51 -20.37 -5.82
C SER A 249 -8.34 -21.20 -5.36
N SER A 250 -7.75 -20.81 -4.23
CA SER A 250 -6.60 -21.50 -3.66
C SER A 250 -6.78 -21.79 -2.18
N LEU A 251 -6.26 -22.93 -1.74
CA LEU A 251 -5.95 -23.20 -0.34
C LEU A 251 -4.43 -23.30 -0.18
N THR A 252 -3.89 -22.75 0.90
CA THR A 252 -2.46 -22.87 1.24
C THR A 252 -2.29 -23.51 2.61
N PHE A 253 -1.29 -24.37 2.75
CA PHE A 253 -1.01 -25.14 3.96
C PHE A 253 0.46 -25.02 4.32
N GLU A 254 0.80 -25.18 5.59
CA GLU A 254 2.19 -25.31 6.01
C GLU A 254 2.76 -26.65 5.53
N GLY A 255 3.97 -26.64 4.96
CA GLY A 255 4.55 -27.83 4.32
C GLY A 255 5.51 -28.66 5.17
N THR A 256 5.69 -28.32 6.45
CA THR A 256 6.54 -29.11 7.36
C THR A 256 5.81 -30.36 7.84
N LEU A 257 6.57 -31.45 8.02
CA LEU A 257 6.03 -32.71 8.56
C LEU A 257 5.48 -32.49 9.97
N GLY A 258 4.29 -33.04 10.24
CA GLY A 258 3.63 -32.95 11.54
C GLY A 258 2.97 -31.61 11.87
N ALA A 259 3.10 -30.58 11.03
CA ALA A 259 2.43 -29.30 11.27
C ALA A 259 0.89 -29.41 11.15
N PRO A 260 0.11 -28.53 11.81
CA PRO A 260 -1.34 -28.52 11.66
C PRO A 260 -1.78 -28.37 10.19
N ILE A 261 -2.83 -29.09 9.78
CA ILE A 261 -3.42 -28.96 8.44
C ILE A 261 -4.56 -27.95 8.50
N ILE A 262 -4.20 -26.66 8.48
CA ILE A 262 -5.17 -25.57 8.53
C ILE A 262 -5.13 -24.85 7.17
N PRO A 263 -6.20 -24.96 6.33
CA PRO A 263 -6.23 -24.31 5.04
C PRO A 263 -6.31 -22.78 5.18
N ARG A 264 -5.36 -22.08 4.57
CA ARG A 264 -5.37 -20.62 4.44
C ARG A 264 -6.01 -20.22 3.13
N THR A 265 -7.13 -19.49 3.19
CA THR A 265 -7.83 -18.96 2.02
C THR A 265 -8.69 -17.75 2.39
N SER A 266 -8.96 -16.89 1.41
CA SER A 266 -9.99 -15.84 1.49
C SER A 266 -11.35 -16.31 0.97
N SER A 267 -11.43 -17.53 0.41
CA SER A 267 -12.69 -18.08 -0.09
C SER A 267 -13.63 -18.39 1.06
N LYS A 268 -14.81 -17.76 1.07
CA LYS A 268 -15.84 -17.99 2.10
C LYS A 268 -16.37 -19.43 2.09
N TYR A 269 -16.42 -20.05 0.92
CA TYR A 269 -16.82 -21.43 0.71
C TYR A 269 -15.72 -22.17 -0.05
N PHE A 270 -15.29 -23.29 0.49
CA PHE A 270 -14.33 -24.17 -0.16
C PHE A 270 -14.65 -25.61 0.21
N ASN A 271 -14.40 -26.53 -0.73
CA ASN A 271 -14.46 -27.95 -0.46
C ASN A 271 -13.17 -28.36 0.28
N PHE A 272 -13.28 -29.13 1.34
CA PHE A 272 -12.14 -29.68 2.06
C PHE A 272 -12.51 -31.06 2.61
N THR A 273 -11.88 -32.11 2.11
CA THR A 273 -12.23 -33.51 2.42
C THR A 273 -11.07 -34.27 3.06
N ALA A 274 -11.31 -35.54 3.40
CA ALA A 274 -10.26 -36.43 3.89
C ALA A 274 -9.18 -36.71 2.82
N GLU A 275 -9.55 -36.67 1.54
CA GLU A 275 -8.62 -36.78 0.41
C GLU A 275 -7.65 -35.59 0.38
N ASP A 276 -8.14 -34.37 0.65
CA ASP A 276 -7.27 -33.19 0.72
C ASP A 276 -6.25 -33.32 1.87
N HIS A 277 -6.63 -33.89 3.02
CA HIS A 277 -5.69 -34.18 4.11
C HIS A 277 -4.59 -35.15 3.67
N LYS A 278 -4.97 -36.28 3.07
CA LYS A 278 -4.02 -37.28 2.55
C LYS A 278 -3.08 -36.69 1.50
N MET A 279 -3.59 -35.84 0.60
CA MET A 279 -2.79 -35.17 -0.42
C MET A 279 -1.75 -34.23 0.19
N VAL A 280 -2.14 -33.43 1.20
CA VAL A 280 -1.22 -32.53 1.91
C VAL A 280 -0.14 -33.33 2.63
N GLU A 281 -0.49 -34.39 3.37
CA GLU A 281 0.47 -35.24 4.06
C GLU A 281 1.44 -35.92 3.10
N ALA A 282 0.94 -36.48 2.00
CA ALA A 282 1.77 -37.11 0.98
C ALA A 282 2.78 -36.12 0.37
N LEU A 283 2.36 -34.86 0.14
CA LEU A 283 3.26 -33.81 -0.33
C LEU A 283 4.27 -33.37 0.71
N ARG A 284 3.93 -33.36 2.01
CA ARG A 284 4.90 -33.06 3.09
C ARG A 284 6.00 -34.12 3.18
N VAL A 285 5.62 -35.40 3.10
CA VAL A 285 6.56 -36.54 3.08
C VAL A 285 7.47 -36.47 1.87
N TRP A 286 6.92 -36.15 0.70
CA TRP A 286 7.74 -35.98 -0.50
C TRP A 286 8.66 -34.75 -0.39
N ALA A 287 8.16 -33.62 0.10
CA ALA A 287 8.91 -32.38 0.25
C ALA A 287 10.10 -32.52 1.20
N SER A 288 9.95 -33.27 2.31
CA SER A 288 11.01 -33.43 3.32
C SER A 288 12.28 -34.11 2.79
N THR A 289 12.17 -34.80 1.66
CA THR A 289 13.29 -35.53 1.02
C THR A 289 13.76 -34.86 -0.28
N HIS A 290 12.89 -34.13 -0.98
CA HIS A 290 13.16 -33.59 -2.32
C HIS A 290 13.31 -32.07 -2.39
N ILE A 291 12.91 -31.35 -1.34
CA ILE A 291 13.02 -29.90 -1.25
C ILE A 291 13.90 -29.58 -0.06
N SER A 292 14.91 -28.74 -0.28
CA SER A 292 15.71 -28.21 0.81
C SER A 292 14.78 -27.54 1.83
N PRO A 293 14.93 -27.81 3.14
CA PRO A 293 14.12 -27.13 4.14
C PRO A 293 14.18 -25.63 3.87
N SER A 294 13.01 -24.96 3.92
CA SER A 294 12.94 -23.51 3.72
C SER A 294 14.03 -22.86 4.55
N SER A 295 14.86 -22.00 3.96
CA SER A 295 16.01 -21.40 4.66
C SER A 295 15.55 -20.95 6.05
N THR A 296 16.19 -21.47 7.09
CA THR A 296 15.89 -21.16 8.48
C THR A 296 15.68 -19.65 8.62
N LEU A 297 14.58 -19.24 9.27
CA LEU A 297 14.26 -17.83 9.52
C LEU A 297 15.50 -17.13 10.10
N VAL A 298 16.14 -16.29 9.28
CA VAL A 298 17.37 -15.58 9.67
C VAL A 298 16.98 -14.48 10.64
N LYS A 299 17.59 -14.48 11.82
CA LYS A 299 17.46 -13.42 12.83
C LYS A 299 18.40 -12.27 12.53
N LEU A 300 18.08 -11.08 13.02
CA LEU A 300 18.94 -9.90 12.84
C LEU A 300 20.35 -10.11 13.40
N CYS A 301 20.54 -10.91 14.45
CA CYS A 301 21.88 -11.25 14.97
C CYS A 301 22.74 -12.10 14.05
N ASP A 302 22.14 -12.87 13.15
CA ASP A 302 22.84 -13.83 12.30
C ASP A 302 23.10 -13.31 10.87
N VAL A 303 22.64 -12.10 10.56
CA VAL A 303 22.75 -11.50 9.23
C VAL A 303 24.21 -11.29 8.83
N GLN A 304 24.56 -11.70 7.61
CA GLN A 304 25.88 -11.44 7.06
C GLN A 304 25.87 -10.18 6.18
N PRO A 305 27.00 -9.47 6.04
CA PRO A 305 27.17 -8.46 5.01
C PRO A 305 26.90 -9.00 3.60
N LEU A 306 26.28 -8.20 2.73
CA LEU A 306 26.05 -8.52 1.31
C LEU A 306 25.19 -9.77 1.08
N GLN A 307 24.21 -10.00 1.95
CA GLN A 307 23.29 -11.12 1.90
C GLN A 307 21.88 -10.68 1.47
N TYR A 308 21.18 -11.56 0.78
CA TYR A 308 19.72 -11.50 0.62
C TYR A 308 19.07 -12.52 1.55
N PHE A 309 18.06 -12.08 2.31
CA PHE A 309 17.33 -12.96 3.22
C PHE A 309 15.90 -12.49 3.43
N ASP A 310 15.06 -13.37 3.99
CA ASP A 310 13.69 -13.03 4.38
C ASP A 310 13.67 -12.71 5.88
N LEU A 311 13.21 -11.51 6.24
CA LEU A 311 13.12 -11.05 7.63
C LEU A 311 11.68 -11.17 8.15
N THR A 312 11.50 -11.81 9.31
CA THR A 312 10.25 -11.74 10.08
C THR A 312 10.45 -10.84 11.29
N CYS A 313 9.68 -9.75 11.35
CA CYS A 313 9.88 -8.67 12.30
C CYS A 313 8.56 -7.99 12.67
N GLN A 314 8.58 -7.15 13.69
CA GLN A 314 7.49 -6.21 14.00
C GLN A 314 7.85 -4.80 13.51
N LEU A 315 6.86 -4.09 12.97
CA LEU A 315 6.99 -2.69 12.58
C LEU A 315 6.83 -1.77 13.80
N LEU A 316 7.84 -0.96 14.11
CA LEU A 316 7.81 0.00 15.21
C LEU A 316 7.54 1.43 14.76
N GLY A 317 8.03 1.79 13.58
CA GLY A 317 7.79 3.11 13.02
C GLY A 317 8.01 3.17 11.52
N LYS A 318 7.49 4.22 10.91
CA LYS A 318 7.61 4.45 9.47
C LYS A 318 7.69 5.94 9.16
N ALA A 319 8.43 6.31 8.12
CA ALA A 319 8.60 7.70 7.74
C ALA A 319 8.78 7.85 6.23
N GLU A 320 8.28 8.94 5.67
CA GLU A 320 8.61 9.35 4.30
C GLU A 320 10.00 9.99 4.28
N VAL A 321 10.80 9.67 3.25
CA VAL A 321 12.17 10.17 3.10
C VAL A 321 12.25 11.19 1.96
N ASP A 322 12.19 10.73 0.71
CA ASP A 322 12.32 11.57 -0.50
C ASP A 322 11.27 11.25 -1.58
N GLY A 323 10.23 10.49 -1.22
CA GLY A 323 9.15 10.05 -2.11
C GLY A 323 9.53 8.86 -3.02
N ALA A 324 10.79 8.76 -3.45
CA ALA A 324 11.33 7.60 -4.16
C ALA A 324 11.66 6.45 -3.19
N SER A 325 11.90 6.78 -1.93
CA SER A 325 12.18 5.86 -0.85
C SER A 325 11.31 6.12 0.39
N PHE A 326 11.17 5.08 1.22
CA PHE A 326 10.37 5.11 2.42
C PHE A 326 11.03 4.28 3.53
N LEU A 327 11.05 4.81 4.74
CA LEU A 327 11.72 4.22 5.89
C LEU A 327 10.75 3.33 6.67
N LEU A 328 11.21 2.13 7.03
CA LEU A 328 10.58 1.25 8.01
C LEU A 328 11.58 0.98 9.15
N LYS A 329 11.21 1.35 10.38
CA LYS A 329 11.92 0.97 11.60
C LYS A 329 11.31 -0.31 12.14
N VAL A 330 12.09 -1.38 12.18
CA VAL A 330 11.62 -2.71 12.56
C VAL A 330 12.56 -3.36 13.56
N TRP A 331 12.10 -4.43 14.20
CA TRP A 331 12.91 -5.26 15.09
C TRP A 331 12.40 -6.70 15.14
N ASP A 332 13.28 -7.63 15.52
CA ASP A 332 12.93 -9.04 15.77
C ASP A 332 13.31 -9.53 17.17
N GLY A 333 13.73 -8.59 18.04
CA GLY A 333 14.19 -8.82 19.40
C GLY A 333 15.68 -9.16 19.51
N THR A 334 16.42 -9.23 18.40
CA THR A 334 17.87 -9.48 18.38
C THR A 334 18.65 -8.27 17.84
N ARG A 335 19.92 -8.14 18.21
CA ARG A 335 20.82 -7.06 17.74
C ARG A 335 21.62 -7.54 16.55
N THR A 336 21.80 -6.70 15.55
CA THR A 336 22.68 -6.99 14.41
C THR A 336 24.16 -7.04 14.82
N PRO A 337 25.00 -7.79 14.09
CA PRO A 337 26.43 -7.91 14.40
C PRO A 337 27.20 -6.59 14.24
N PHE A 338 26.68 -5.68 13.40
CA PHE A 338 27.14 -4.30 13.27
C PHE A 338 25.95 -3.36 13.50
N PRO A 339 26.15 -2.15 14.05
CA PRO A 339 25.06 -1.19 14.22
C PRO A 339 24.31 -0.92 12.92
N SER A 340 22.99 -0.82 12.98
CA SER A 340 22.19 -0.35 11.84
C SER A 340 22.62 1.05 11.46
N TRP A 341 22.70 1.33 10.15
CA TRP A 341 22.69 2.72 9.69
C TRP A 341 21.43 3.44 10.19
N ARG A 342 21.49 4.77 10.29
CA ARG A 342 20.35 5.60 10.68
C ARG A 342 20.06 6.56 9.55
N VAL A 343 18.85 6.46 8.99
CA VAL A 343 18.43 7.35 7.91
C VAL A 343 18.08 8.70 8.52
N LEU A 344 18.68 9.77 8.01
CA LEU A 344 18.35 11.14 8.41
C LEU A 344 16.89 11.42 8.05
N ILE A 345 16.09 11.61 9.08
CA ILE A 345 14.69 12.00 9.00
C ILE A 345 14.50 13.21 9.91
N GLN A 346 13.59 14.12 9.54
CA GLN A 346 13.11 15.11 10.50
C GLN A 346 12.19 14.41 11.49
N ASP A 347 12.43 14.59 12.79
CA ASP A 347 11.73 13.85 13.86
C ASP A 347 10.20 13.98 13.80
N LEU A 348 9.67 15.08 13.24
CA LEU A 348 8.23 15.29 13.03
C LEU A 348 7.58 14.34 12.00
N VAL A 349 8.37 13.62 11.20
CA VAL A 349 7.89 12.78 10.08
C VAL A 349 7.78 11.30 10.46
N LEU A 350 8.35 10.89 11.61
CA LEU A 350 8.34 9.49 12.04
C LEU A 350 7.02 9.14 12.75
N GLU A 351 6.19 8.31 12.10
CA GLU A 351 5.00 7.71 12.71
C GLU A 351 5.43 6.49 13.54
N GLY A 352 5.18 6.49 14.85
CA GLY A 352 5.45 5.39 15.77
C GLY A 352 5.61 5.85 17.22
N ASP A 353 5.78 4.91 18.15
CA ASP A 353 6.11 5.26 19.54
C ASP A 353 7.60 5.60 19.65
N LEU A 354 7.92 6.90 19.60
CA LEU A 354 9.30 7.40 19.66
C LEU A 354 9.99 7.00 20.96
N SER A 355 9.27 7.00 22.08
CA SER A 355 9.83 6.64 23.38
C SER A 355 10.27 5.17 23.41
N HIS A 356 9.45 4.29 22.83
CA HIS A 356 9.76 2.88 22.68
C HIS A 356 10.93 2.65 21.73
N ILE A 357 10.92 3.31 20.57
CA ILE A 357 12.00 3.21 19.57
C ILE A 357 13.34 3.67 20.17
N HIS A 358 13.37 4.79 20.90
CA HIS A 358 14.58 5.28 21.56
C HIS A 358 15.09 4.31 22.64
N ARG A 359 14.19 3.73 23.44
CA ARG A 359 14.54 2.75 24.47
C ARG A 359 15.14 1.47 23.89
N LEU A 360 14.65 1.01 22.74
CA LEU A 360 15.14 -0.19 22.07
C LEU A 360 16.52 -0.02 21.41
N GLN A 361 16.97 1.21 21.15
CA GLN A 361 18.30 1.53 20.61
C GLN A 361 18.68 0.63 19.40
N ASN A 362 19.77 -0.14 19.52
CA ASN A 362 20.32 -1.01 18.48
C ASN A 362 19.61 -2.37 18.32
N LEU A 363 18.50 -2.61 19.04
CA LEU A 363 17.55 -3.68 18.69
C LEU A 363 16.71 -3.31 17.46
N THR A 364 16.60 -2.01 17.16
CA THR A 364 15.88 -1.51 15.99
C THR A 364 16.83 -1.35 14.81
N VAL A 365 16.34 -1.69 13.62
CA VAL A 365 17.04 -1.48 12.35
C VAL A 365 16.23 -0.60 11.42
N ASP A 366 16.94 0.19 10.61
CA ASP A 366 16.35 1.08 9.61
C ASP A 366 16.39 0.39 8.24
N ILE A 367 15.21 0.11 7.67
CA ILE A 367 15.07 -0.46 6.34
C ILE A 367 14.59 0.62 5.38
N LEU A 368 15.34 0.86 4.30
CA LEU A 368 14.92 1.75 3.24
C LEU A 368 14.34 0.94 2.08
N VAL A 369 13.07 1.20 1.76
CA VAL A 369 12.35 0.56 0.66
C VAL A 369 12.19 1.53 -0.50
N TYR A 370 12.20 1.03 -1.74
CA TYR A 370 12.22 1.87 -2.94
C TYR A 370 11.08 1.58 -3.92
N ASP A 371 10.79 2.54 -4.78
CA ASP A 371 9.96 2.40 -5.98
C ASP A 371 8.55 1.83 -5.70
N ASN A 372 8.21 0.69 -6.31
CA ASN A 372 6.91 0.03 -6.17
C ASN A 372 6.62 -0.47 -4.74
N HIS A 373 7.60 -0.48 -3.84
CA HIS A 373 7.41 -0.88 -2.45
C HIS A 373 6.96 0.29 -1.55
N VAL A 374 7.12 1.55 -1.99
CA VAL A 374 6.77 2.74 -1.21
C VAL A 374 5.29 2.77 -0.83
N GLN A 375 4.39 2.51 -1.79
CA GLN A 375 2.94 2.53 -1.52
C GLN A 375 2.52 1.43 -0.54
N VAL A 376 3.13 0.25 -0.65
CA VAL A 376 2.91 -0.84 0.31
C VAL A 376 3.36 -0.39 1.70
N ALA A 377 4.57 0.13 1.81
CA ALA A 377 5.15 0.59 3.09
C ALA A 377 4.35 1.72 3.75
N LYS A 378 3.83 2.67 2.97
CA LYS A 378 2.92 3.73 3.46
C LYS A 378 1.65 3.15 4.09
N SER A 379 1.09 2.11 3.48
CA SER A 379 -0.15 1.46 3.94
C SER A 379 0.00 0.55 5.17
N LEU A 380 1.23 0.22 5.58
CA LEU A 380 1.46 -0.67 6.72
C LEU A 380 1.03 0.00 8.03
N LYS A 381 0.44 -0.79 8.93
CA LYS A 381 0.05 -0.33 10.27
C LYS A 381 1.20 -0.54 11.24
N VAL A 382 1.60 0.49 11.98
CA VAL A 382 2.58 0.37 13.07
C VAL A 382 2.09 -0.66 14.11
N GLY A 383 3.01 -1.46 14.63
CA GLY A 383 2.75 -2.60 15.53
C GLY A 383 2.44 -3.92 14.83
N SER A 384 2.19 -3.91 13.51
CA SER A 384 1.94 -5.14 12.75
C SER A 384 3.20 -6.00 12.56
N PHE A 385 2.99 -7.30 12.38
CA PHE A 385 4.05 -8.26 12.08
C PHE A 385 4.21 -8.41 10.57
N LEU A 386 5.45 -8.42 10.11
CA LEU A 386 5.79 -8.41 8.70
C LEU A 386 6.70 -9.58 8.36
N ARG A 387 6.59 -10.05 7.12
CA ARG A 387 7.65 -10.75 6.43
C ARG A 387 8.13 -9.91 5.25
N ILE A 388 9.39 -9.52 5.28
CA ILE A 388 10.05 -8.75 4.24
C ILE A 388 10.94 -9.70 3.45
N TYR A 389 10.59 -9.95 2.19
CA TYR A 389 11.23 -10.96 1.37
C TYR A 389 12.41 -10.39 0.59
N SER A 390 13.49 -11.16 0.48
CA SER A 390 14.71 -10.80 -0.25
C SER A 390 15.24 -9.41 0.14
N LEU A 391 15.27 -9.13 1.45
CA LEU A 391 15.91 -7.95 2.05
C LEU A 391 17.42 -8.03 1.86
N HIS A 392 18.04 -6.93 1.44
CA HIS A 392 19.46 -6.86 1.14
C HIS A 392 20.23 -6.13 2.23
N THR A 393 21.27 -6.77 2.76
CA THR A 393 22.23 -6.13 3.67
C THR A 393 23.43 -5.57 2.91
N LYS A 394 23.97 -4.44 3.33
CA LYS A 394 25.22 -3.90 2.82
C LYS A 394 26.01 -3.27 3.95
N LEU A 395 27.26 -3.69 4.14
CA LEU A 395 28.14 -3.06 5.12
C LEU A 395 28.74 -1.80 4.52
N GLN A 396 28.59 -0.68 5.22
CA GLN A 396 29.17 0.61 4.88
C GLN A 396 30.29 0.94 5.87
N SER A 397 31.46 1.28 5.34
CA SER A 397 32.54 1.88 6.12
C SER A 397 32.39 3.40 6.08
N VAL A 398 32.20 4.01 7.25
CA VAL A 398 32.16 5.46 7.43
C VAL A 398 33.54 5.90 7.91
N ASN A 399 34.28 6.61 7.05
CA ASN A 399 35.49 7.31 7.46
C ASN A 399 35.08 8.71 7.93
N SER A 400 35.33 9.04 9.19
CA SER A 400 35.45 10.44 9.60
C SER A 400 36.91 10.85 9.46
N GLU A 401 37.18 12.10 9.08
CA GLU A 401 38.55 12.57 8.83
C GLU A 401 39.45 12.60 10.08
N ASN A 402 39.02 12.15 11.27
CA ASN A 402 39.88 12.11 12.47
C ASN A 402 39.54 11.09 13.58
N GLN A 403 38.65 10.11 13.37
CA GLN A 403 38.40 9.03 14.37
C GLN A 403 38.13 7.66 13.71
N ALA A 404 38.21 6.59 14.51
CA ALA A 404 38.11 5.19 14.10
C ALA A 404 37.00 4.92 13.08
N THR A 405 37.31 4.11 12.05
CA THR A 405 36.36 3.70 11.00
C THR A 405 35.12 3.07 11.63
N LEU A 406 33.96 3.73 11.52
CA LEU A 406 32.69 3.21 12.00
C LEU A 406 32.07 2.33 10.90
N LEU A 407 31.71 1.11 11.25
CA LEU A 407 31.01 0.18 10.36
C LEU A 407 29.52 0.21 10.66
N ALA A 408 28.71 0.47 9.64
CA ALA A 408 27.25 0.45 9.75
C ALA A 408 26.65 -0.53 8.75
N LEU A 409 25.63 -1.27 9.17
CA LEU A 409 24.90 -2.20 8.32
C LEU A 409 23.66 -1.52 7.76
N GLU A 410 23.63 -1.39 6.43
CA GLU A 410 22.50 -0.85 5.67
C GLU A 410 21.54 -1.98 5.30
N PHE A 411 20.23 -1.70 5.35
CA PHE A 411 19.17 -2.61 4.92
C PHE A 411 18.33 -1.99 3.82
N HIS A 412 18.24 -2.68 2.69
CA HIS A 412 17.58 -2.18 1.49
C HIS A 412 16.57 -3.18 0.92
N LEU A 413 15.36 -2.71 0.65
CA LEU A 413 14.40 -3.41 -0.20
C LEU A 413 14.32 -2.71 -1.57
N HIS A 414 15.24 -3.10 -2.46
CA HIS A 414 15.36 -2.56 -3.81
C HIS A 414 14.05 -2.70 -4.61
N GLY A 415 13.78 -1.75 -5.51
CA GLY A 415 12.63 -1.81 -6.40
C GLY A 415 12.58 -3.03 -7.31
N GLY A 416 11.39 -3.27 -7.85
CA GLY A 416 11.04 -4.43 -8.66
C GLY A 416 10.85 -5.71 -7.84
N THR A 417 10.23 -6.72 -8.46
CA THR A 417 9.76 -7.94 -7.77
C THR A 417 10.64 -9.16 -8.05
N SER A 418 11.88 -8.95 -8.47
CA SER A 418 12.80 -10.07 -8.75
C SER A 418 13.12 -10.81 -7.46
N TYR A 419 13.33 -12.12 -7.55
CA TYR A 419 13.61 -13.00 -6.39
C TYR A 419 12.55 -12.94 -5.27
N GLY A 420 11.32 -12.51 -5.56
CA GLY A 420 10.26 -12.46 -4.56
C GLY A 420 10.29 -11.23 -3.67
N ARG A 421 11.11 -10.21 -3.98
CA ARG A 421 11.13 -8.95 -3.24
C ARG A 421 9.73 -8.39 -3.05
N GLY A 422 9.40 -8.10 -1.80
CA GLY A 422 8.10 -7.62 -1.39
C GLY A 422 7.92 -7.69 0.12
N ILE A 423 6.75 -7.25 0.57
CA ILE A 423 6.37 -7.22 1.98
C ILE A 423 5.01 -7.91 2.09
N ARG A 424 4.86 -8.78 3.10
CA ARG A 424 3.56 -9.35 3.45
C ARG A 424 3.32 -9.20 4.95
N VAL A 425 2.12 -8.74 5.31
CA VAL A 425 1.67 -8.72 6.71
C VAL A 425 1.42 -10.16 7.16
N LEU A 426 1.95 -10.52 8.33
CA LEU A 426 1.70 -11.79 8.97
C LEU A 426 0.57 -11.62 10.00
N PRO A 427 -0.48 -12.46 9.96
CA PRO A 427 -1.52 -12.42 10.97
C PRO A 427 -1.01 -12.96 12.30
N GLU A 428 -1.65 -12.58 13.40
CA GLU A 428 -1.30 -13.08 14.73
C GLU A 428 -1.53 -14.58 14.89
N SER A 429 -2.38 -15.20 14.06
CA SER A 429 -2.58 -16.64 14.02
C SER A 429 -1.43 -17.42 13.36
N ASN A 430 -0.36 -16.75 12.93
CA ASN A 430 0.79 -17.37 12.31
C ASN A 430 1.79 -17.85 13.38
N SER A 431 2.22 -19.11 13.30
CA SER A 431 3.15 -19.71 14.27
C SER A 431 4.49 -18.99 14.40
N ASP A 432 5.00 -18.40 13.31
CA ASP A 432 6.24 -17.62 13.34
C ASP A 432 6.06 -16.32 14.14
N VAL A 433 4.83 -15.77 14.19
CA VAL A 433 4.49 -14.58 14.99
C VAL A 433 4.42 -14.90 16.48
N ASP A 434 3.87 -16.07 16.86
CA ASP A 434 3.85 -16.51 18.26
C ASP A 434 5.27 -16.65 18.82
N GLN A 435 6.19 -17.22 18.03
CA GLN A 435 7.59 -17.32 18.43
C GLN A 435 8.25 -15.94 18.48
N LEU A 436 7.94 -15.05 17.53
CA LEU A 436 8.47 -13.69 17.53
C LEU A 436 8.04 -12.93 18.79
N LYS A 437 6.76 -12.93 19.15
CA LYS A 437 6.22 -12.25 20.33
C LYS A 437 6.99 -12.59 21.61
N LYS A 438 7.27 -13.88 21.85
CA LYS A 438 8.05 -14.34 23.01
C LYS A 438 9.45 -13.73 23.06
N VAL A 439 10.11 -13.63 21.90
CA VAL A 439 11.45 -13.01 21.79
C VAL A 439 11.37 -11.51 22.03
N LEU A 440 10.35 -10.84 21.48
CA LEU A 440 10.14 -9.40 21.67
C LEU A 440 9.87 -9.05 23.15
N GLU A 441 9.00 -9.80 23.82
CA GLU A 441 8.71 -9.62 25.25
C GLU A 441 9.96 -9.77 26.11
N SER A 442 10.77 -10.81 25.85
CA SER A 442 12.04 -11.01 26.55
C SER A 442 13.02 -9.85 26.32
N ALA A 443 13.14 -9.37 25.08
CA ALA A 443 14.05 -8.29 24.73
C ALA A 443 13.62 -6.93 25.31
N ASP A 444 12.32 -6.65 25.36
CA ASP A 444 11.77 -5.41 25.95
C ASP A 444 12.00 -5.36 27.46
N LEU A 445 11.82 -6.49 28.18
CA LEU A 445 12.14 -6.58 29.61
C LEU A 445 13.62 -6.27 29.90
N THR A 446 14.54 -6.79 29.08
CA THR A 446 15.97 -6.49 29.22
C THR A 446 16.29 -5.03 28.90
N ALA A 447 15.63 -4.44 27.90
CA ALA A 447 15.80 -3.03 27.55
C ALA A 447 15.31 -2.10 28.68
N ASN A 448 14.21 -2.45 29.35
CA ASN A 448 13.66 -1.70 30.50
C ASN A 448 14.63 -1.73 31.70
N GLN A 449 15.24 -2.88 32.01
CA GLN A 449 16.20 -3.00 33.11
C GLN A 449 17.50 -2.23 32.89
N CYS A 450 17.93 -2.05 31.64
CA CYS A 450 19.15 -1.33 31.31
C CYS A 450 18.96 0.20 31.36
N PHE A 451 17.70 0.67 31.21
CA PHE A 451 17.37 2.10 31.28
C PHE A 451 17.29 2.63 32.72
N ASP A 452 16.86 1.82 33.69
CA ASP A 452 16.77 2.21 35.11
C ASP A 452 18.12 2.22 35.86
N GLY A 453 19.22 1.81 35.20
CA GLY A 453 20.52 1.59 35.85
C GLY A 453 21.63 2.62 35.59
N ILE A 454 21.44 3.61 34.70
CA ILE A 454 22.51 4.54 34.31
C ILE A 454 21.99 5.98 34.27
N CYS A 455 22.05 6.66 35.41
CA CYS A 455 22.29 8.10 35.44
C CYS A 455 23.78 8.33 35.18
N HIS A 456 24.19 8.41 33.91
CA HIS A 456 25.44 9.07 33.55
C HIS A 456 25.20 10.04 32.42
N SER A 457 25.54 11.29 32.71
CA SER A 457 25.64 12.39 31.78
C SER A 457 26.59 12.05 30.64
N GLU A 458 26.09 11.91 29.43
CA GLU A 458 26.90 12.14 28.24
C GLU A 458 26.16 13.12 27.34
N HIS A 459 26.76 14.32 27.33
CA HIS A 459 26.70 15.37 26.33
C HIS A 459 25.76 15.16 25.15
N GLU A 460 24.80 16.09 25.03
CA GLU A 460 24.36 16.56 23.73
C GLU A 460 25.56 17.08 22.94
N ASP A 461 26.16 16.22 22.13
CA ASP A 461 26.98 16.67 21.01
C ASP A 461 26.10 16.77 19.77
N SER A 462 25.74 18.01 19.49
CA SER A 462 25.22 18.47 18.21
C SER A 462 26.12 17.98 17.07
N PHE A 463 25.74 16.91 16.39
CA PHE A 463 26.46 16.46 15.20
C PHE A 463 26.21 17.43 14.04
N ARG A 464 27.19 18.32 13.84
CA ARG A 464 27.34 19.15 12.65
C ARG A 464 27.56 18.29 11.41
N THR A 465 26.87 18.71 10.34
CA THR A 465 27.05 18.41 8.92
C THR A 465 28.44 17.91 8.54
N LEU A 466 28.57 16.79 7.82
CA LEU A 466 29.68 16.63 6.87
C LEU A 466 29.49 15.55 5.79
N SER A 467 29.84 15.98 4.58
CA SER A 467 29.86 15.31 3.29
C SER A 467 30.69 14.03 3.26
N SER A 468 30.10 12.94 2.74
CA SER A 468 30.83 11.73 2.39
C SER A 468 31.79 12.01 1.22
N SER A 469 33.10 11.88 1.45
CA SER A 469 34.15 11.75 0.44
C SER A 469 34.57 10.28 0.34
N GLY A 470 34.39 9.69 -0.84
CA GLY A 470 34.67 8.28 -1.09
C GLY A 470 36.12 7.84 -0.87
N SER A 471 36.25 6.67 -0.26
CA SER A 471 37.37 5.74 -0.46
C SER A 471 36.88 4.29 -0.36
N VAL A 472 37.56 3.44 -1.12
CA VAL A 472 37.20 2.07 -1.52
C VAL A 472 37.47 1.03 -0.43
N SER A 473 36.58 0.04 -0.25
CA SER A 473 36.85 -1.19 0.53
C SER A 473 37.38 -2.31 -0.37
N LEU A 474 38.36 -3.05 0.14
CA LEU A 474 39.26 -4.00 -0.55
C LEU A 474 38.69 -5.41 -0.79
N TYR A 475 37.37 -5.61 -0.73
CA TYR A 475 36.73 -6.94 -0.89
C TYR A 475 35.55 -6.93 -1.87
N GLU A 476 35.72 -6.35 -3.07
CA GLU A 476 34.77 -6.55 -4.18
C GLU A 476 34.98 -7.93 -4.82
N VAL A 477 34.28 -8.95 -4.34
CA VAL A 477 33.99 -10.15 -5.16
C VAL A 477 32.72 -9.89 -5.98
N GLU A 478 32.92 -9.83 -7.30
CA GLU A 478 32.02 -9.93 -8.45
C GLU A 478 30.49 -9.88 -8.23
N ARG A 479 29.91 -8.68 -8.39
CA ARG A 479 28.53 -8.55 -8.92
C ARG A 479 28.54 -8.78 -10.43
N CYS A 480 28.20 -9.99 -10.87
CA CYS A 480 27.80 -10.23 -12.26
C CYS A 480 26.36 -9.76 -12.49
N GLN A 481 26.13 -8.45 -12.68
CA GLN A 481 24.93 -8.01 -13.40
C GLN A 481 25.11 -8.37 -14.88
N GLN A 482 24.58 -9.52 -15.30
CA GLN A 482 24.66 -9.97 -16.70
C GLN A 482 23.81 -9.12 -17.66
N LEU A 483 22.84 -8.33 -17.15
CA LEU A 483 21.98 -7.45 -17.94
C LEU A 483 22.44 -5.99 -17.81
N SER A 484 22.62 -5.30 -18.93
CA SER A 484 22.99 -3.88 -18.97
C SER A 484 21.82 -3.00 -18.53
N ALA A 485 22.08 -2.02 -17.66
CA ALA A 485 21.08 -1.03 -17.24
C ALA A 485 20.57 -0.15 -18.39
N THR A 486 21.36 -0.04 -19.46
CA THR A 486 21.03 0.69 -20.70
C THR A 486 20.83 -0.32 -21.83
N ILE A 487 19.70 -0.22 -22.53
CA ILE A 487 19.42 -0.99 -23.76
C ILE A 487 19.78 -0.06 -24.93
N LEU A 488 20.82 -0.41 -25.68
CA LEU A 488 21.15 0.29 -26.92
C LEU A 488 20.16 -0.13 -28.00
N THR A 489 19.29 0.80 -28.39
CA THR A 489 18.29 0.61 -29.46
C THR A 489 18.88 0.81 -30.86
N ASP A 490 20.08 1.40 -30.95
CA ASP A 490 20.80 1.70 -32.20
C ASP A 490 22.29 1.30 -32.08
N HIS A 491 23.03 1.28 -33.18
CA HIS A 491 24.46 0.93 -33.30
C HIS A 491 24.83 -0.49 -32.82
N GLN A 492 23.93 -1.46 -32.97
CA GLN A 492 24.18 -2.86 -32.63
C GLN A 492 25.29 -3.50 -33.49
N TYR A 493 25.53 -2.95 -34.69
CA TYR A 493 26.60 -3.35 -35.61
C TYR A 493 28.01 -3.05 -35.09
N LEU A 494 28.15 -2.14 -34.11
CA LEU A 494 29.44 -1.88 -33.46
C LEU A 494 29.76 -2.99 -32.45
N GLU A 495 30.98 -3.50 -32.51
CA GLU A 495 31.51 -4.44 -31.53
C GLU A 495 31.89 -3.73 -30.22
N LYS A 496 31.90 -4.51 -29.13
CA LYS A 496 32.26 -3.99 -27.80
C LYS A 496 33.75 -3.70 -27.76
N THR A 497 34.09 -2.41 -27.64
CA THR A 497 35.47 -1.93 -27.49
C THR A 497 35.83 -1.81 -26.01
N PRO A 498 36.99 -2.32 -25.57
CA PRO A 498 37.43 -2.15 -24.19
C PRO A 498 37.89 -0.70 -23.93
N ILE A 499 37.63 -0.19 -22.72
CA ILE A 499 37.96 1.20 -22.33
C ILE A 499 39.45 1.53 -22.55
N CYS A 500 40.34 0.57 -22.26
CA CYS A 500 41.79 0.76 -22.42
C CYS A 500 42.23 1.02 -23.87
N ALA A 501 41.48 0.51 -24.86
CA ALA A 501 41.75 0.77 -26.26
C ALA A 501 41.29 2.19 -26.65
N ILE A 502 40.18 2.66 -26.07
CA ILE A 502 39.61 3.98 -26.35
C ILE A 502 40.50 5.10 -25.78
N LEU A 503 41.03 4.91 -24.58
CA LEU A 503 41.88 5.90 -23.90
C LEU A 503 43.18 6.24 -24.67
N LYS A 504 43.54 5.45 -25.69
CA LYS A 504 44.74 5.64 -26.51
C LYS A 504 44.46 6.31 -27.86
N GLN A 505 43.21 6.64 -28.14
CA GLN A 505 42.76 7.12 -29.46
C GLN A 505 42.46 8.61 -29.43
N ASN A 506 42.65 9.26 -30.58
CA ASN A 506 42.32 10.67 -30.75
C ASN A 506 40.85 10.84 -31.18
N ALA A 507 40.18 11.85 -30.63
CA ALA A 507 38.82 12.21 -31.04
C ALA A 507 38.79 12.83 -32.46
N PRO A 508 37.69 12.70 -33.23
CA PRO A 508 36.43 12.01 -32.90
C PRO A 508 36.38 10.56 -33.44
N GLN A 509 35.92 9.63 -32.60
CA GLN A 509 35.68 8.22 -32.96
C GLN A 509 34.43 7.71 -32.24
N GLN A 510 33.73 6.73 -32.82
CA GLN A 510 32.53 6.12 -32.23
C GLN A 510 32.83 4.70 -31.76
N TYR A 511 32.51 4.39 -30.50
CA TYR A 511 32.74 3.08 -29.90
C TYR A 511 31.50 2.60 -29.16
N ARG A 512 31.25 1.29 -29.19
CA ARG A 512 30.30 0.65 -28.29
C ARG A 512 31.05 0.11 -27.09
N ILE A 513 30.65 0.50 -25.87
CA ILE A 513 31.32 0.06 -24.64
C ILE A 513 30.37 -0.69 -23.71
N ARG A 514 30.94 -1.58 -22.92
CA ARG A 514 30.29 -2.13 -21.72
C ARG A 514 31.16 -1.78 -20.52
N ALA A 515 30.64 -0.97 -19.62
CA ALA A 515 31.35 -0.48 -18.45
C ALA A 515 30.50 -0.62 -17.19
N LYS A 516 31.16 -0.82 -16.03
CA LYS A 516 30.54 -0.72 -14.70
C LYS A 516 30.71 0.72 -14.23
N LEU A 517 29.61 1.40 -13.90
CA LEU A 517 29.67 2.71 -13.25
C LEU A 517 30.29 2.52 -11.85
N ARG A 518 31.50 3.04 -11.65
CA ARG A 518 32.20 2.96 -10.35
C ARG A 518 31.86 4.14 -9.44
N SER A 519 31.75 5.32 -10.02
CA SER A 519 31.40 6.56 -9.35
C SER A 519 30.79 7.50 -10.37
N TYR A 520 30.08 8.52 -9.90
CA TYR A 520 29.50 9.57 -10.73
C TYR A 520 29.76 10.93 -10.10
N LYS A 521 29.81 11.95 -10.95
CA LYS A 521 29.85 13.36 -10.55
C LYS A 521 28.82 14.12 -11.40
N PRO A 522 28.08 15.08 -10.81
CA PRO A 522 28.12 15.48 -9.40
C PRO A 522 27.50 14.45 -8.46
N ARG A 523 27.88 14.45 -7.17
CA ARG A 523 27.39 13.45 -6.20
C ARG A 523 25.93 13.67 -5.80
N ILE A 524 25.53 14.94 -5.81
CA ILE A 524 24.15 15.37 -5.57
C ILE A 524 23.42 15.30 -6.90
N LEU A 525 22.48 14.36 -7.03
CA LEU A 525 21.87 14.01 -8.33
C LEU A 525 21.21 15.20 -9.03
N PHE A 526 20.52 16.09 -8.30
CA PHE A 526 19.86 17.24 -8.92
C PHE A 526 20.85 18.22 -9.58
N GLN A 527 22.10 18.29 -9.13
CA GLN A 527 23.16 19.08 -9.77
C GLN A 527 23.61 18.50 -11.12
N SER A 528 23.21 17.27 -11.43
CA SER A 528 23.38 16.71 -12.78
C SER A 528 22.49 17.43 -13.79
N VAL A 529 21.46 18.16 -13.31
CA VAL A 529 20.63 19.07 -14.07
C VAL A 529 21.18 20.47 -13.88
N LYS A 530 21.42 21.16 -14.99
CA LYS A 530 21.91 22.55 -15.00
C LYS A 530 20.98 23.41 -15.82
N LEU A 531 20.86 24.68 -15.43
CA LEU A 531 20.18 25.67 -16.23
C LEU A 531 21.09 26.02 -17.41
N HIS A 532 20.67 25.68 -18.63
CA HIS A 532 21.43 25.93 -19.85
C HIS A 532 20.73 27.01 -20.69
N CYS A 533 21.47 28.06 -21.02
CA CYS A 533 21.00 29.07 -21.97
C CYS A 533 21.47 28.71 -23.39
N PRO A 534 20.56 28.37 -24.32
CA PRO A 534 20.95 28.01 -25.69
C PRO A 534 21.53 29.16 -26.51
N LYS A 535 21.37 30.42 -26.06
CA LYS A 535 21.86 31.61 -26.78
C LYS A 535 23.30 31.98 -26.41
N CYS A 536 23.66 31.95 -25.12
CA CYS A 536 25.00 32.30 -24.65
C CYS A 536 25.82 31.10 -24.18
N HIS A 537 25.25 29.89 -24.23
CA HIS A 537 25.85 28.63 -23.77
C HIS A 537 26.28 28.64 -22.29
N ALA A 538 25.75 29.57 -21.49
CA ALA A 538 25.98 29.61 -20.06
C ALA A 538 25.28 28.42 -19.38
N LEU A 539 26.00 27.81 -18.43
CA LEU A 539 25.52 26.73 -17.57
C LEU A 539 25.55 27.22 -16.13
N GLN A 540 24.39 27.25 -15.49
CA GLN A 540 24.23 27.66 -14.09
C GLN A 540 23.71 26.48 -13.27
N GLU A 541 24.18 26.38 -12.02
CA GLU A 541 23.69 25.37 -11.07
C GLU A 541 22.26 25.71 -10.63
N VAL A 542 21.47 24.67 -10.36
CA VAL A 542 20.18 24.85 -9.67
C VAL A 542 20.47 25.15 -8.19
N PRO A 543 19.97 26.27 -7.63
CA PRO A 543 20.23 26.63 -6.23
C PRO A 543 19.79 25.54 -5.26
N HIS A 544 20.57 25.30 -4.21
CA HIS A 544 20.14 24.44 -3.11
C HIS A 544 19.07 25.14 -2.27
N GLU A 545 18.22 24.39 -1.53
CA GLU A 545 17.14 24.99 -0.72
C GLU A 545 17.65 26.04 0.28
N GLY A 546 18.81 25.82 0.88
CA GLY A 546 19.46 26.78 1.78
C GLY A 546 19.87 28.09 1.08
N ASP A 547 20.40 28.00 -0.14
CA ASP A 547 20.74 29.19 -0.94
C ASP A 547 19.46 29.92 -1.37
N LEU A 548 18.43 29.15 -1.73
CA LEU A 548 17.12 29.67 -2.11
C LEU A 548 16.45 30.42 -0.95
N ASP A 549 16.49 29.87 0.26
CA ASP A 549 15.96 30.57 1.45
C ASP A 549 16.74 31.86 1.69
N ALA A 550 18.07 31.85 1.57
CA ALA A 550 18.88 33.07 1.70
C ALA A 550 18.50 34.15 0.67
N ILE A 551 18.30 33.76 -0.61
CA ILE A 551 17.85 34.68 -1.68
C ILE A 551 16.48 35.28 -1.36
N LEU A 552 15.54 34.45 -0.92
CA LEU A 552 14.18 34.88 -0.56
C LEU A 552 14.18 35.78 0.68
N GLN A 553 15.02 35.50 1.68
CA GLN A 553 15.20 36.32 2.88
C GLN A 553 15.84 37.67 2.55
N GLU A 554 16.80 37.72 1.64
CA GLU A 554 17.36 38.98 1.15
C GLU A 554 16.29 39.84 0.48
N GLY A 555 15.44 39.23 -0.36
CA GLY A 555 14.26 39.90 -0.93
C GLY A 555 13.28 40.39 0.14
N ALA A 556 13.13 39.65 1.23
CA ALA A 556 12.25 39.98 2.35
C ALA A 556 12.74 41.07 3.30
N SER A 557 14.02 41.46 3.20
CA SER A 557 14.55 42.61 3.94
C SER A 557 13.97 43.95 3.47
N LYS A 558 13.41 44.00 2.25
CA LYS A 558 12.79 45.19 1.68
C LYS A 558 11.32 45.25 2.07
N THR A 559 10.90 46.38 2.65
CA THR A 559 9.50 46.61 2.99
C THR A 559 8.65 46.72 1.71
N PRO A 560 7.56 45.95 1.57
CA PRO A 560 6.66 46.07 0.41
C PRO A 560 6.08 47.48 0.29
N ASP A 561 5.99 48.01 -0.94
CA ASP A 561 5.42 49.33 -1.19
C ASP A 561 3.89 49.29 -1.04
N ILE A 562 3.38 50.12 -0.13
CA ILE A 562 1.95 50.25 0.14
C ILE A 562 1.19 50.78 -1.08
N LYS A 563 1.86 51.54 -1.96
CA LYS A 563 1.25 52.10 -3.18
C LYS A 563 0.93 51.05 -4.24
N LEU A 564 1.59 49.89 -4.19
CA LEU A 564 1.40 48.79 -5.15
C LEU A 564 0.31 47.81 -4.72
N GLN A 565 -0.47 48.12 -3.67
CA GLN A 565 -1.53 47.26 -3.16
C GLN A 565 -2.88 47.52 -3.85
N ASN A 566 -3.69 46.46 -3.97
CA ASN A 566 -5.10 46.51 -4.41
C ASN A 566 -5.31 47.22 -5.76
N THR A 567 -4.80 46.61 -6.83
CA THR A 567 -4.96 47.12 -8.20
C THR A 567 -6.18 46.48 -8.89
N SER A 568 -6.43 46.89 -10.13
CA SER A 568 -7.42 46.21 -10.99
C SER A 568 -7.06 44.75 -11.26
N LEU A 569 -5.78 44.38 -11.18
CA LEU A 569 -5.26 43.05 -11.49
C LEU A 569 -5.24 42.10 -10.28
N TYR A 570 -5.14 42.62 -9.05
CA TYR A 570 -5.02 41.78 -7.86
C TYR A 570 -5.51 42.46 -6.57
N ASP A 571 -5.97 41.66 -5.60
CA ASP A 571 -6.27 42.11 -4.24
C ASP A 571 -5.12 41.74 -3.30
N SER A 572 -4.74 42.62 -2.39
CA SER A 572 -3.55 42.48 -1.55
C SER A 572 -3.92 42.34 -0.08
N LYS A 573 -3.28 41.40 0.62
CA LYS A 573 -3.30 41.31 2.08
C LYS A 573 -1.88 41.38 2.62
N MET A 574 -1.69 42.23 3.62
CA MET A 574 -0.41 42.40 4.30
C MET A 574 -0.54 41.97 5.76
N TRP A 575 0.50 41.31 6.28
CA TRP A 575 0.63 41.04 7.71
C TRP A 575 2.07 41.23 8.18
N THR A 576 2.21 41.50 9.47
CA THR A 576 3.48 41.60 10.18
C THR A 576 3.70 40.34 11.00
N THR A 577 4.86 39.70 10.86
CA THR A 577 5.19 38.51 11.65
C THR A 577 5.68 38.91 13.04
N THR A 578 5.02 38.42 14.10
CA THR A 578 5.34 38.73 15.50
C THR A 578 6.60 38.02 16.01
N ASP A 579 6.97 36.90 15.39
CA ASP A 579 7.94 35.95 15.97
C ASP A 579 9.32 36.03 15.29
N GLN A 580 9.49 36.87 14.26
CA GLN A 580 10.69 36.97 13.41
C GLN A 580 11.03 38.43 13.03
N GLY A 581 11.10 39.32 14.02
CA GLY A 581 11.65 40.68 13.82
C GLY A 581 10.79 41.64 12.99
N GLU A 582 9.45 41.59 13.14
CA GLU A 582 8.50 42.52 12.51
C GLU A 582 8.55 42.59 10.96
N ARG A 583 8.95 41.50 10.30
CA ARG A 583 8.93 41.39 8.83
C ARG A 583 7.50 41.59 8.29
N LYS A 584 7.39 42.38 7.21
CA LYS A 584 6.14 42.62 6.49
C LYS A 584 6.04 41.69 5.28
N VAL A 585 4.99 40.90 5.22
CA VAL A 585 4.70 40.01 4.09
C VAL A 585 3.45 40.52 3.39
N ALA A 586 3.53 40.68 2.07
CA ALA A 586 2.37 41.02 1.25
C ALA A 586 2.03 39.87 0.30
N VAL A 587 0.74 39.53 0.22
CA VAL A 587 0.22 38.50 -0.67
C VAL A 587 -0.84 39.11 -1.56
N HIS A 588 -0.62 39.02 -2.86
CA HIS A 588 -1.50 39.55 -3.90
C HIS A 588 -2.20 38.40 -4.61
N PHE A 589 -3.53 38.38 -4.53
CA PHE A 589 -4.40 37.40 -5.17
C PHE A 589 -4.80 37.93 -6.54
N VAL A 590 -4.33 37.27 -7.61
CA VAL A 590 -4.57 37.70 -8.98
C VAL A 590 -6.03 37.41 -9.37
N LYS A 591 -6.69 38.42 -9.95
CA LYS A 591 -8.06 38.36 -10.43
C LYS A 591 -8.10 37.82 -11.86
N ASN A 592 -9.10 37.01 -12.17
CA ASN A 592 -9.43 36.63 -13.54
C ASN A 592 -10.68 37.40 -13.98
N ASN A 593 -10.55 38.31 -14.95
CA ASN A 593 -11.61 39.23 -15.39
C ASN A 593 -12.26 40.03 -14.24
N GLY A 594 -11.45 40.49 -13.29
CA GLY A 594 -11.92 41.27 -12.13
C GLY A 594 -12.53 40.43 -10.99
N ILE A 595 -12.61 39.11 -11.13
CA ILE A 595 -13.15 38.19 -10.11
C ILE A 595 -12.02 37.36 -9.51
N LEU A 596 -12.01 37.22 -8.18
CA LEU A 596 -11.08 36.33 -7.49
C LEU A 596 -11.43 34.85 -7.75
N PRO A 597 -10.51 34.03 -8.29
CA PRO A 597 -10.74 32.61 -8.48
C PRO A 597 -10.89 31.84 -7.16
N LEU A 598 -11.42 30.61 -7.22
CA LEU A 598 -11.33 29.67 -6.11
C LEU A 598 -9.87 29.40 -5.73
N SER A 599 -9.59 29.07 -4.47
CA SER A 599 -8.22 28.92 -3.97
C SER A 599 -7.35 28.02 -4.85
N ASN A 600 -7.89 26.89 -5.31
CA ASN A 600 -7.15 25.90 -6.08
C ASN A 600 -6.77 26.35 -7.51
N ASP A 601 -7.40 27.41 -8.02
CA ASP A 601 -7.17 28.00 -9.35
C ASP A 601 -6.56 29.40 -9.26
N CYS A 602 -6.32 29.91 -8.05
CA CYS A 602 -5.82 31.24 -7.82
C CYS A 602 -4.29 31.29 -7.96
N LEU A 603 -3.82 32.26 -8.76
CA LEU A 603 -2.42 32.65 -8.84
C LEU A 603 -2.12 33.69 -7.75
N ILE A 604 -1.05 33.45 -7.01
CA ILE A 604 -0.59 34.34 -5.94
C ILE A 604 0.74 34.96 -6.29
N LEU A 605 0.86 36.26 -6.08
CA LEU A 605 2.14 36.96 -5.99
C LEU A 605 2.46 37.17 -4.52
N ILE A 606 3.69 36.90 -4.09
CA ILE A 606 4.11 37.10 -2.70
C ILE A 606 5.38 37.95 -2.63
N GLU A 607 5.30 39.01 -1.83
CA GLU A 607 6.43 39.86 -1.47
C GLU A 607 6.92 39.53 -0.07
N GLY A 608 8.23 39.38 0.04
CA GLY A 608 8.93 39.18 1.30
C GLY A 608 8.57 37.89 2.04
N GLY A 609 8.11 36.85 1.34
CA GLY A 609 7.84 35.53 1.92
C GLY A 609 9.09 34.66 2.04
N THR A 610 9.15 33.82 3.09
CA THR A 610 10.21 32.80 3.25
C THR A 610 9.92 31.56 2.41
N LEU A 611 10.92 30.70 2.20
CA LEU A 611 10.73 29.46 1.43
C LEU A 611 9.63 28.58 2.03
N GLY A 612 9.58 28.46 3.36
CA GLY A 612 8.56 27.69 4.07
C GLY A 612 7.15 28.27 3.94
N GLU A 613 7.00 29.59 3.90
CA GLU A 613 5.70 30.26 3.66
C GLU A 613 5.22 30.06 2.23
N ILE A 614 6.14 30.20 1.27
CA ILE A 614 5.87 29.99 -0.15
C ILE A 614 5.40 28.55 -0.40
N TYR A 615 6.05 27.55 0.20
CA TYR A 615 5.59 26.15 0.11
C TYR A 615 4.21 25.92 0.74
N LYS A 616 3.93 26.56 1.89
CA LYS A 616 2.58 26.49 2.50
C LYS A 616 1.50 27.07 1.58
N LEU A 617 1.81 28.14 0.85
CA LEU A 617 0.91 28.73 -0.14
C LEU A 617 0.80 27.86 -1.38
N ALA A 618 1.90 27.33 -1.91
CA ALA A 618 1.91 26.45 -3.08
C ALA A 618 1.14 25.12 -2.87
N ASN A 619 0.94 24.71 -1.61
CA ASN A 619 0.09 23.57 -1.27
C ASN A 619 -1.42 23.89 -1.26
N LYS A 620 -1.80 25.17 -1.21
CA LYS A 620 -3.20 25.62 -1.12
C LYS A 620 -3.69 26.32 -2.40
N PHE A 621 -2.78 26.92 -3.15
CA PHE A 621 -3.07 27.74 -4.32
C PHE A 621 -2.41 27.16 -5.58
N HIS A 622 -2.98 27.46 -6.75
CA HIS A 622 -2.53 26.87 -8.02
C HIS A 622 -1.05 27.15 -8.32
N SER A 623 -0.63 28.38 -8.07
CA SER A 623 0.65 28.91 -8.50
C SER A 623 1.08 30.05 -7.59
N VAL A 624 2.36 30.08 -7.23
CA VAL A 624 2.96 31.13 -6.42
C VAL A 624 4.14 31.73 -7.16
N ILE A 625 4.14 33.05 -7.32
CA ILE A 625 5.21 33.81 -7.96
C ILE A 625 5.84 34.71 -6.88
N PRO A 626 7.10 34.47 -6.51
CA PRO A 626 7.86 35.39 -5.67
C PRO A 626 8.13 36.71 -6.41
N VAL A 627 7.76 37.84 -5.81
CA VAL A 627 7.89 39.19 -6.38
C VAL A 627 8.51 40.17 -5.38
N ARG A 628 8.91 41.33 -5.89
CA ARG A 628 9.36 42.50 -5.13
C ARG A 628 8.72 43.77 -5.69
N SER A 629 8.59 44.78 -4.85
CA SER A 629 8.19 46.12 -5.28
C SER A 629 9.27 46.73 -6.20
N GLY A 630 8.90 47.00 -7.45
CA GLY A 630 9.68 47.78 -8.40
C GLY A 630 9.40 49.28 -8.28
N HIS A 631 9.87 50.07 -9.25
CA HIS A 631 9.65 51.53 -9.24
C HIS A 631 8.21 51.93 -9.57
N GLU A 632 7.55 51.17 -10.46
CA GLU A 632 6.16 51.43 -10.90
C GLU A 632 5.23 50.23 -10.73
N ASP A 633 5.75 49.00 -10.81
CA ASP A 633 4.98 47.75 -10.75
C ASP A 633 5.68 46.70 -9.89
N LEU A 634 4.97 45.59 -9.60
CA LEU A 634 5.57 44.39 -9.02
C LEU A 634 6.51 43.71 -10.03
N GLU A 635 7.76 43.49 -9.62
CA GLU A 635 8.78 42.80 -10.41
C GLU A 635 9.00 41.39 -9.88
N VAL A 636 9.31 40.45 -10.77
CA VAL A 636 9.82 39.12 -10.35
C VAL A 636 11.16 39.31 -9.65
N LEU A 637 11.46 38.45 -8.67
CA LEU A 637 12.80 38.39 -8.08
C LEU A 637 13.89 38.19 -9.16
N ASP A 638 15.14 38.48 -8.80
CA ASP A 638 16.21 38.13 -9.72
C ASP A 638 16.18 36.62 -10.00
N LEU A 639 16.59 36.25 -11.20
CA LEU A 639 16.37 34.89 -11.71
C LEU A 639 17.35 33.88 -11.13
N SER A 640 17.95 34.21 -9.98
CA SER A 640 18.63 33.27 -9.10
C SER A 640 17.63 32.40 -8.32
N ALA A 641 16.37 32.84 -8.19
CA ALA A 641 15.26 32.09 -7.61
C ALA A 641 14.27 31.62 -8.70
N PRO A 642 13.45 30.57 -8.43
CA PRO A 642 12.36 30.20 -9.32
C PRO A 642 11.32 31.33 -9.38
N PHE A 643 10.95 31.72 -10.59
CA PHE A 643 9.95 32.77 -10.82
C PHE A 643 8.53 32.24 -10.61
N LEU A 644 8.32 30.93 -10.69
CA LEU A 644 7.02 30.30 -10.51
C LEU A 644 7.17 28.97 -9.79
N ILE A 645 6.34 28.76 -8.78
CA ILE A 645 6.29 27.55 -7.96
C ILE A 645 4.87 26.97 -8.04
N GLN A 646 4.77 25.71 -8.45
CA GLN A 646 3.52 24.98 -8.62
C GLN A 646 3.60 23.64 -7.87
N GLY A 647 3.08 23.61 -6.65
CA GLY A 647 3.26 22.48 -5.75
C GLY A 647 4.74 22.19 -5.52
N LYS A 648 5.24 21.08 -6.10
CA LYS A 648 6.66 20.66 -6.03
C LYS A 648 7.50 21.02 -7.27
N ILE A 649 6.91 21.68 -8.26
CA ILE A 649 7.57 22.04 -9.52
C ILE A 649 8.08 23.47 -9.42
N HIS A 650 9.37 23.66 -9.69
CA HIS A 650 10.03 24.97 -9.72
C HIS A 650 10.38 25.36 -11.14
N HIS A 651 9.95 26.55 -11.55
CA HIS A 651 10.24 27.10 -12.87
C HIS A 651 11.26 28.24 -12.72
N TYR A 652 12.37 28.13 -13.46
CA TYR A 652 13.46 29.11 -13.46
C TYR A 652 13.50 29.87 -14.78
N GLY A 653 13.74 31.18 -14.71
CA GLY A 653 13.83 32.06 -15.88
C GLY A 653 15.27 32.50 -16.12
N TYR A 654 15.53 33.20 -17.22
CA TYR A 654 16.82 33.86 -17.45
C TYR A 654 16.62 35.29 -17.99
N ALA A 655 17.37 36.26 -17.47
CA ALA A 655 17.32 37.67 -17.90
C ALA A 655 18.68 38.07 -18.43
N PHE A 656 18.67 38.72 -19.58
CA PHE A 656 19.85 39.39 -20.13
C PHE A 656 20.23 40.56 -19.21
N LYS A 657 21.43 40.54 -18.63
CA LYS A 657 22.09 41.82 -18.32
C LYS A 657 22.45 42.44 -19.66
N SER A 658 21.65 43.39 -20.14
CA SER A 658 22.09 44.30 -21.20
C SER A 658 23.25 45.11 -20.62
N GLY A 659 24.48 44.67 -20.91
CA GLY A 659 25.66 45.49 -20.67
C GLY A 659 25.50 46.78 -21.45
N ASN A 660 25.79 47.90 -20.79
CA ASN A 660 25.95 49.21 -21.41
C ASN A 660 26.80 49.06 -22.67
N PHE A 661 26.18 49.19 -23.85
CA PHE A 661 26.89 49.67 -25.02
C PHE A 661 27.05 51.18 -24.82
N GLY A 662 28.12 51.54 -24.13
CA GLY A 662 28.68 52.89 -24.19
C GLY A 662 29.54 52.99 -25.44
N ASN A 663 29.10 53.87 -26.35
CA ASN A 663 29.65 54.27 -27.65
C ASN A 663 29.55 53.28 -28.82
#